data_AF-A0A945PPT9-F1
#
_entry.id   AF-A0A945PPT9-F1
#
_cell.length_a   1.000
_cell.length_b   1.000
_cell.length_c   1.000
_cell.angle_alpha   90.00
_cell.angle_beta   90.00
_cell.angle_gamma   90.00
#
_symmetry.space_group_name_H-M   'P 1'
#
loop_
_entity.id
_entity.type
_entity.pdbx_description
1 polymer ?
#
loop_
_entity_poly.entity_id
_entity_poly.type
_entity_poly.pdbx_seq_one_letter_code
_entity_poly.pdbx_strand_id
1 'polypeptide(L)'
;MMKSLLKTFLLLTAFALTQISCVPAPEDDDGGNQNQPIAGNGDTGTSGGMGDDDQEQGDDESGDNAVAIAEGSFRIYADDLLPAVGSGILGISSNFAWPKALEMYGQAGGRGGLFRLFVNMFSDNDIEGRSLRDARDSGLLTMITVTGTPFELATAFEGEELGPFFPVYARSMPSDLDAYCDLIIARIERLDEDYGIIPDYVEIWDEPDIPHYWSSSLENFLLLYKAVSLRIRQEFPSIKIGGMGAANWRSKMGGDQPALITIAEQAAAENLPLDFISWHNYAPTSELVRSKWCDTARGLLANLGFPEAELMMTEWNLHSAVQGPTIQHDRSNSAASFAGFMTTAIESGIDNAVFFKLLDDPVEDLVGEGVGSISHHGIKKPAFRLMEEFMPMMQEVRARTERYESEYSLQLFSSRSGNRLRMVLSNSVEDAEWAYASACRENGYSASTMWMLYKLAVSESSTLYPSEMNLMSAGMTAEEASFSFALESELRTIKSWKSNNREVELNLNTNSDFQIARVVRFDSSHNAPTQYVDALQDRIAHSEKVARQLAREATVKELNDMGYPVTLDQVTQYEGNLAAMGTKMGMSHQELNYISRFQGRATFEYRLESEAMLNSLPETALQIESAEQAAVTLEGNIIRLEIEPEAVTVIDIQLY
;
A
#
# COMPACT_ATOMS: atom_id res chain seq x y z
N MET A 1 41.54 -14.35 -9.76
CA MET A 1 41.57 -13.02 -9.12
C MET A 1 40.31 -12.19 -9.42
N MET A 2 39.80 -12.10 -10.65
CA MET A 2 38.53 -11.39 -10.95
C MET A 2 37.26 -11.99 -10.33
N LYS A 3 37.18 -13.32 -10.11
CA LYS A 3 36.01 -13.96 -9.45
C LYS A 3 35.87 -13.70 -7.95
N SER A 4 36.94 -13.24 -7.27
CA SER A 4 36.92 -12.97 -5.81
C SER A 4 36.65 -11.49 -5.49
N LEU A 5 36.96 -10.59 -6.43
CA LEU A 5 36.64 -9.17 -6.33
C LEU A 5 35.14 -8.89 -6.57
N LEU A 6 34.47 -9.66 -7.45
CA LEU A 6 33.01 -9.55 -7.65
C LEU A 6 32.20 -9.94 -6.40
N LYS A 7 32.60 -11.00 -5.68
CA LYS A 7 31.93 -11.43 -4.44
C LYS A 7 32.07 -10.44 -3.28
N THR A 8 33.14 -9.64 -3.26
CA THR A 8 33.38 -8.66 -2.18
C THR A 8 32.59 -7.36 -2.41
N PHE A 9 32.33 -7.00 -3.67
CA PHE A 9 31.46 -5.87 -4.03
C PHE A 9 29.96 -6.18 -3.79
N LEU A 10 29.59 -7.46 -3.84
CA LEU A 10 28.25 -7.98 -3.50
C LEU A 10 27.90 -7.92 -2.00
N LEU A 11 28.90 -7.79 -1.10
CA LEU A 11 28.66 -7.79 0.35
C LEU A 11 28.35 -6.40 0.93
N LEU A 12 28.86 -5.34 0.34
CA LEU A 12 28.49 -3.95 0.68
C LEU A 12 27.14 -3.55 0.09
N THR A 13 26.70 -4.26 -0.95
CA THR A 13 25.36 -4.13 -1.54
C THR A 13 24.32 -4.98 -0.82
N ALA A 14 24.64 -5.86 0.14
CA ALA A 14 23.61 -6.62 0.86
C ALA A 14 22.69 -5.75 1.75
N PHE A 15 23.09 -4.51 2.06
CA PHE A 15 22.21 -3.48 2.66
C PHE A 15 21.51 -2.60 1.62
N ALA A 16 21.99 -2.59 0.38
CA ALA A 16 21.41 -1.85 -0.75
C ALA A 16 20.45 -2.71 -1.60
N LEU A 17 20.64 -4.04 -1.62
CA LEU A 17 19.80 -5.03 -2.30
C LEU A 17 18.50 -5.33 -1.55
N THR A 18 18.37 -4.81 -0.32
CA THR A 18 17.11 -4.77 0.43
C THR A 18 16.35 -3.46 0.18
N GLN A 19 16.90 -2.53 -0.61
CA GLN A 19 16.21 -1.34 -1.09
C GLN A 19 15.63 -1.62 -2.48
N ILE A 20 14.70 -2.58 -2.53
CA ILE A 20 13.82 -2.71 -3.68
C ILE A 20 12.64 -1.80 -3.36
N SER A 21 12.72 -0.55 -3.82
CA SER A 21 11.57 0.33 -3.90
C SER A 21 10.89 0.08 -5.24
N CYS A 22 9.60 -0.28 -5.22
CA CYS A 22 8.80 -0.43 -6.43
C CYS A 22 8.77 0.87 -7.23
N VAL A 23 8.86 0.78 -8.55
CA VAL A 23 8.66 1.93 -9.44
C VAL A 23 7.16 2.05 -9.68
N PRO A 24 6.56 3.25 -9.67
CA PRO A 24 5.24 3.42 -10.24
C PRO A 24 5.21 2.75 -11.60
N ALA A 25 4.23 1.87 -11.86
CA ALA A 25 4.10 1.23 -13.16
C ALA A 25 4.23 2.32 -14.24
N PRO A 26 5.05 2.13 -15.30
CA PRO A 26 5.00 3.04 -16.43
C PRO A 26 3.55 3.10 -16.88
N GLU A 27 2.99 4.30 -17.00
CA GLU A 27 1.71 4.48 -17.69
C GLU A 27 1.85 3.78 -19.03
N ASP A 28 1.07 2.72 -19.26
CA ASP A 28 1.21 1.83 -20.41
C ASP A 28 1.56 2.63 -21.68
N ASP A 29 2.78 2.41 -22.19
CA ASP A 29 3.16 2.91 -23.49
C ASP A 29 2.30 2.13 -24.48
N ASP A 30 1.25 2.78 -24.97
CA ASP A 30 0.40 2.32 -26.07
C ASP A 30 1.30 2.12 -27.31
N GLY A 31 2.00 0.98 -27.34
CA GLY A 31 2.85 0.53 -28.42
C GLY A 31 2.01 0.16 -29.63
N GLY A 32 1.44 1.18 -30.29
CA GLY A 32 0.64 1.07 -31.49
C GLY A 32 1.48 0.57 -32.66
N ASN A 33 1.45 -0.73 -32.91
CA ASN A 33 1.96 -1.30 -34.15
C ASN A 33 0.92 -1.08 -35.27
N GLN A 34 0.93 0.11 -35.87
CA GLN A 34 0.17 0.39 -37.08
C GLN A 34 0.83 -0.30 -38.28
N ASN A 35 0.15 -1.29 -38.86
CA ASN A 35 -0.07 -1.44 -40.31
C ASN A 35 -0.72 -2.79 -40.62
N GLN A 36 -1.98 -2.79 -41.06
CA GLN A 36 -2.40 -3.32 -42.37
C GLN A 36 -3.91 -3.02 -42.60
N PRO A 37 -4.31 -2.67 -43.83
CA PRO A 37 -5.67 -2.24 -44.13
C PRO A 37 -6.57 -3.45 -44.44
N ILE A 38 -7.78 -3.49 -43.86
CA ILE A 38 -8.84 -4.38 -44.33
C ILE A 38 -9.93 -3.54 -44.98
N ALA A 39 -10.20 -3.91 -46.22
CA ALA A 39 -11.07 -3.24 -47.16
C ALA A 39 -12.55 -3.52 -46.92
N GLY A 40 -13.34 -2.45 -47.11
CA GLY A 40 -14.61 -2.37 -47.85
C GLY A 40 -15.55 -3.55 -47.94
N ASN A 41 -16.78 -3.32 -47.46
CA ASN A 41 -18.10 -3.58 -48.04
C ASN A 41 -19.04 -3.77 -46.84
N GLY A 42 -20.12 -3.02 -46.67
CA GLY A 42 -21.03 -2.51 -47.66
C GLY A 42 -22.43 -2.94 -47.22
N ASP A 43 -23.35 -2.02 -47.41
CA ASP A 43 -24.78 -2.25 -47.51
C ASP A 43 -25.68 -1.96 -46.30
N THR A 44 -26.88 -1.57 -46.71
CA THR A 44 -27.79 -0.58 -46.16
C THR A 44 -29.06 -1.29 -45.67
N GLY A 45 -29.72 -0.76 -44.64
CA GLY A 45 -30.96 -1.36 -44.15
C GLY A 45 -31.71 -0.47 -43.17
N THR A 46 -32.60 0.34 -43.72
CA THR A 46 -33.50 1.29 -43.07
C THR A 46 -34.61 0.67 -42.20
N SER A 47 -34.89 1.34 -41.08
CA SER A 47 -36.22 1.71 -40.52
C SER A 47 -37.35 0.68 -40.36
N GLY A 48 -37.97 0.70 -39.17
CA GLY A 48 -39.33 0.21 -38.92
C GLY A 48 -39.70 0.46 -37.46
N GLY A 49 -40.79 1.20 -37.20
CA GLY A 49 -41.11 1.76 -35.88
C GLY A 49 -42.33 1.15 -35.18
N MET A 50 -42.64 1.78 -34.03
CA MET A 50 -43.93 1.90 -33.32
C MET A 50 -44.57 0.65 -32.68
N GLY A 51 -44.99 0.83 -31.42
CA GLY A 51 -46.04 0.04 -30.78
C GLY A 51 -46.05 0.18 -29.25
N ASP A 52 -47.09 0.84 -28.75
CA ASP A 52 -47.34 1.32 -27.38
C ASP A 52 -47.74 0.23 -26.35
N ASP A 53 -47.77 0.70 -25.10
CA ASP A 53 -48.63 0.36 -23.96
C ASP A 53 -48.50 -1.00 -23.27
N ASP A 54 -48.14 -0.95 -21.98
CA ASP A 54 -49.07 -1.37 -20.91
C ASP A 54 -48.67 -0.77 -19.55
N GLN A 55 -49.62 -0.01 -18.98
CA GLN A 55 -49.61 0.44 -17.58
C GLN A 55 -50.20 -0.66 -16.70
N GLU A 56 -49.48 -1.09 -15.66
CA GLU A 56 -50.08 -1.67 -14.47
C GLU A 56 -49.61 -0.90 -13.23
N GLN A 57 -50.57 -0.23 -12.59
CA GLN A 57 -50.46 0.39 -11.28
C GLN A 57 -50.35 -0.69 -10.21
N GLY A 58 -49.29 -0.64 -9.42
CA GLY A 58 -49.20 -1.28 -8.11
C GLY A 58 -48.91 -0.20 -7.09
N ASP A 59 -49.90 0.12 -6.26
CA ASP A 59 -49.77 0.93 -5.05
C ASP A 59 -48.87 0.19 -4.05
N ASP A 60 -47.72 0.78 -3.70
CA ASP A 60 -47.02 0.49 -2.45
C ASP A 60 -46.62 1.83 -1.79
N GLU A 61 -47.48 2.29 -0.88
CA GLU A 61 -47.17 3.34 0.09
C GLU A 61 -46.21 2.78 1.15
N SER A 62 -44.90 2.88 0.91
CA SER A 62 -43.90 2.96 1.98
C SER A 62 -43.13 4.26 1.80
N GLY A 63 -43.57 5.30 2.53
CA GLY A 63 -42.92 6.60 2.55
C GLY A 63 -41.56 6.54 3.21
N ASP A 64 -40.53 6.23 2.42
CA ASP A 64 -39.16 6.64 2.67
C ASP A 64 -38.78 7.58 1.52
N ASN A 65 -39.23 8.84 1.63
CA ASN A 65 -38.72 9.89 0.76
C ASN A 65 -37.26 10.11 1.18
N ALA A 66 -36.35 9.31 0.61
CA ALA A 66 -34.91 9.47 0.76
C ALA A 66 -34.56 10.87 0.27
N VAL A 67 -34.47 11.83 1.21
CA VAL A 67 -33.97 13.16 0.91
C VAL A 67 -32.56 12.96 0.35
N ALA A 68 -32.24 13.56 -0.79
CA ALA A 68 -30.89 13.48 -1.34
C ALA A 68 -29.88 14.01 -0.31
N ILE A 69 -28.76 13.31 -0.14
CA ILE A 69 -27.65 13.79 0.68
C ILE A 69 -26.91 14.85 -0.14
N ALA A 70 -26.63 16.02 0.45
CA ALA A 70 -25.90 17.07 -0.24
C ALA A 70 -24.40 16.74 -0.35
N GLU A 71 -23.71 17.36 -1.31
CA GLU A 71 -22.25 17.31 -1.41
C GLU A 71 -21.61 17.72 -0.07
N GLY A 72 -20.54 17.02 0.34
CA GLY A 72 -19.90 17.26 1.64
C GLY A 72 -20.74 16.85 2.85
N SER A 73 -21.87 16.17 2.68
CA SER A 73 -22.71 15.71 3.79
C SER A 73 -22.68 14.19 3.96
N PHE A 74 -22.79 13.74 5.21
CA PHE A 74 -22.91 12.33 5.59
C PHE A 74 -24.10 12.12 6.50
N ARG A 75 -24.75 10.95 6.40
CA ARG A 75 -25.67 10.44 7.43
C ARG A 75 -25.01 9.31 8.18
N ILE A 76 -25.14 9.33 9.50
CA ILE A 76 -24.55 8.35 10.40
C ILE A 76 -25.67 7.76 11.24
N TYR A 77 -25.92 6.47 11.11
CA TYR A 77 -26.95 5.76 11.86
C TYR A 77 -26.31 5.08 13.07
N ALA A 78 -26.22 5.80 14.19
CA ALA A 78 -25.47 5.35 15.38
C ALA A 78 -26.07 4.10 16.05
N ASP A 79 -27.36 3.84 15.81
CA ASP A 79 -28.11 2.71 16.35
C ASP A 79 -28.32 1.58 15.31
N ASP A 80 -27.98 1.80 14.04
CA ASP A 80 -28.01 0.79 12.98
C ASP A 80 -26.60 0.23 12.77
N LEU A 81 -26.35 -0.93 13.40
CA LEU A 81 -25.01 -1.46 13.57
C LEU A 81 -24.73 -2.62 12.62
N LEU A 82 -23.65 -2.47 11.85
CA LEU A 82 -23.08 -3.51 11.01
C LEU A 82 -22.02 -4.30 11.80
N PRO A 83 -21.72 -5.55 11.40
CA PRO A 83 -20.63 -6.31 11.98
C PRO A 83 -19.28 -5.59 11.90
N ALA A 84 -18.41 -5.90 12.86
CA ALA A 84 -17.01 -5.53 12.83
C ALA A 84 -16.33 -6.10 11.57
N VAL A 85 -15.31 -5.40 11.08
CA VAL A 85 -14.54 -5.84 9.91
C VAL A 85 -13.62 -7.01 10.30
N GLY A 86 -13.04 -6.95 11.50
CA GLY A 86 -11.99 -7.86 11.95
C GLY A 86 -10.60 -7.41 11.50
N SER A 87 -9.56 -8.03 12.07
CA SER A 87 -8.16 -7.68 11.79
C SER A 87 -7.65 -8.23 10.47
N GLY A 88 -8.39 -9.14 9.83
CA GLY A 88 -7.96 -9.84 8.61
C GLY A 88 -7.62 -8.90 7.46
N ILE A 89 -8.29 -7.73 7.39
CA ILE A 89 -8.00 -6.70 6.38
C ILE A 89 -6.65 -6.00 6.60
N LEU A 90 -6.15 -5.98 7.84
CA LEU A 90 -4.93 -5.26 8.17
C LEU A 90 -3.71 -6.05 7.69
N GLY A 91 -2.78 -5.35 7.07
CA GLY A 91 -1.46 -5.89 6.79
C GLY A 91 -0.39 -4.80 6.84
N ILE A 92 0.84 -5.21 7.07
CA ILE A 92 2.03 -4.37 6.92
C ILE A 92 3.13 -5.14 6.22
N SER A 93 3.95 -4.39 5.50
CA SER A 93 5.23 -4.87 5.00
C SER A 93 6.35 -4.08 5.64
N SER A 94 7.53 -4.69 5.68
CA SER A 94 8.79 -4.03 5.96
C SER A 94 9.90 -4.90 5.39
N ASN A 95 11.06 -4.30 5.14
CA ASN A 95 12.24 -5.04 4.69
C ASN A 95 12.59 -6.17 5.67
N PHE A 96 12.42 -5.90 6.97
CA PHE A 96 12.59 -6.87 8.04
C PHE A 96 11.58 -6.58 9.14
N ALA A 97 11.22 -7.60 9.92
CA ALA A 97 10.51 -7.37 11.16
C ALA A 97 11.48 -6.84 12.21
N TRP A 98 11.14 -5.69 12.78
CA TRP A 98 11.85 -5.11 13.91
C TRP A 98 10.97 -5.28 15.14
N PRO A 99 11.36 -6.07 16.15
CA PRO A 99 10.48 -6.42 17.27
C PRO A 99 9.81 -5.21 17.92
N LYS A 100 10.55 -4.10 18.11
CA LYS A 100 10.00 -2.87 18.68
C LYS A 100 8.96 -2.20 17.78
N ALA A 101 9.18 -2.16 16.46
CA ALA A 101 8.20 -1.62 15.51
C ALA A 101 6.95 -2.51 15.43
N LEU A 102 7.11 -3.84 15.47
CA LEU A 102 5.99 -4.78 15.54
C LEU A 102 5.22 -4.65 16.86
N GLU A 103 5.91 -4.41 17.97
CA GLU A 103 5.27 -4.11 19.26
C GLU A 103 4.39 -2.86 19.13
N MET A 104 4.93 -1.77 18.57
CA MET A 104 4.17 -0.54 18.32
C MET A 104 2.94 -0.82 17.45
N TYR A 105 3.11 -1.56 16.34
CA TYR A 105 2.00 -1.93 15.44
C TYR A 105 0.92 -2.77 16.15
N GLY A 106 1.34 -3.75 16.95
CA GLY A 106 0.45 -4.57 17.75
C GLY A 106 -0.33 -3.76 18.80
N GLN A 107 0.32 -2.77 19.43
CA GLN A 107 -0.31 -1.84 20.37
C GLN A 107 -1.32 -0.91 19.68
N ALA A 108 -1.08 -0.53 18.43
CA ALA A 108 -2.02 0.24 17.62
C ALA A 108 -3.27 -0.57 17.22
N GLY A 109 -3.29 -1.89 17.43
CA GLY A 109 -4.42 -2.76 17.09
C GLY A 109 -4.19 -3.67 15.88
N GLY A 110 -2.97 -3.73 15.35
CA GLY A 110 -2.62 -4.52 14.16
C GLY A 110 -2.55 -6.03 14.36
N ARG A 111 -2.74 -6.54 15.59
CA ARG A 111 -2.72 -7.99 15.88
C ARG A 111 -3.79 -8.73 15.08
N GLY A 112 -3.45 -9.92 14.59
CA GLY A 112 -4.29 -10.72 13.71
C GLY A 112 -4.34 -10.23 12.26
N GLY A 113 -3.55 -9.21 11.90
CA GLY A 113 -3.28 -8.82 10.52
C GLY A 113 -2.13 -9.64 9.91
N LEU A 114 -1.70 -9.25 8.70
CA LEU A 114 -0.70 -9.93 7.89
C LEU A 114 0.66 -9.20 7.88
N PHE A 115 1.76 -9.93 8.09
CA PHE A 115 3.11 -9.49 7.81
C PHE A 115 3.59 -10.07 6.47
N ARG A 116 3.81 -9.23 5.46
CA ARG A 116 4.37 -9.64 4.17
C ARG A 116 5.89 -9.45 4.16
N LEU A 117 6.62 -10.50 3.76
CA LEU A 117 8.07 -10.49 3.63
C LEU A 117 8.52 -10.95 2.23
N PHE A 118 9.40 -10.18 1.62
CA PHE A 118 10.05 -10.56 0.36
C PHE A 118 11.14 -11.60 0.58
N VAL A 119 11.12 -12.67 -0.21
CA VAL A 119 12.13 -13.72 -0.22
C VAL A 119 12.76 -13.78 -1.61
N ASN A 120 13.94 -13.19 -1.73
CA ASN A 120 14.71 -13.15 -2.98
C ASN A 120 15.40 -14.48 -3.22
N MET A 121 14.89 -15.28 -4.15
CA MET A 121 15.39 -16.64 -4.43
C MET A 121 16.82 -16.67 -5.00
N PHE A 122 17.35 -15.54 -5.44
CA PHE A 122 18.74 -15.38 -5.91
C PHE A 122 19.74 -14.96 -4.82
N SER A 123 19.29 -14.88 -3.56
CA SER A 123 20.15 -14.55 -2.42
C SER A 123 19.80 -15.42 -1.20
N ASP A 124 20.77 -15.61 -0.29
CA ASP A 124 20.52 -16.25 0.99
C ASP A 124 20.61 -15.23 2.12
N ASN A 125 19.53 -15.09 2.90
CA ASN A 125 19.49 -14.20 4.04
C ASN A 125 18.78 -14.81 5.26
N ASP A 126 19.56 -15.21 6.27
CA ASP A 126 19.04 -15.79 7.52
C ASP A 126 18.08 -14.88 8.31
N ILE A 127 17.97 -13.60 7.96
CA ILE A 127 17.06 -12.67 8.65
C ILE A 127 15.58 -12.96 8.36
N GLU A 128 15.28 -13.64 7.26
CA GLU A 128 13.91 -13.94 6.81
C GLU A 128 13.17 -14.74 7.89
N GLY A 129 13.76 -15.86 8.33
CA GLY A 129 13.13 -16.72 9.33
C GLY A 129 12.99 -16.09 10.72
N ARG A 130 13.95 -15.25 11.13
CA ARG A 130 13.80 -14.44 12.36
C ARG A 130 12.64 -13.47 12.22
N SER A 131 12.57 -12.78 11.09
CA SER A 131 11.51 -11.79 10.86
C SER A 131 10.11 -12.41 10.89
N LEU A 132 9.95 -13.57 10.26
CA LEU A 132 8.68 -14.30 10.28
C LEU A 132 8.33 -14.81 11.68
N ARG A 133 9.32 -15.28 12.45
CA ARG A 133 9.12 -15.67 13.86
C ARG A 133 8.68 -14.47 14.71
N ASP A 134 9.37 -13.34 14.61
CA ASP A 134 9.06 -12.14 15.39
C ASP A 134 7.66 -11.59 15.05
N ALA A 135 7.27 -11.64 13.76
CA ALA A 135 5.92 -11.31 13.32
C ALA A 135 4.87 -12.24 13.94
N ARG A 136 5.12 -13.56 13.92
CA ARG A 136 4.24 -14.57 14.53
C ARG A 136 4.09 -14.36 16.04
N ASP A 137 5.19 -14.15 16.74
CA ASP A 137 5.22 -13.91 18.19
C ASP A 137 4.50 -12.60 18.56
N SER A 138 4.47 -11.63 17.64
CA SER A 138 3.69 -10.39 17.75
C SER A 138 2.19 -10.58 17.45
N GLY A 139 1.77 -11.78 17.07
CA GLY A 139 0.38 -12.14 16.79
C GLY A 139 -0.07 -11.84 15.36
N LEU A 140 0.85 -11.79 14.39
CA LEU A 140 0.54 -11.61 12.97
C LEU A 140 0.51 -12.95 12.23
N LEU A 141 -0.32 -13.01 11.18
CA LEU A 141 -0.15 -13.98 10.10
C LEU A 141 1.08 -13.60 9.28
N THR A 142 1.67 -14.55 8.57
CA THR A 142 2.90 -14.32 7.80
C THR A 142 2.74 -14.78 6.35
N MET A 143 3.11 -13.90 5.43
CA MET A 143 3.23 -14.17 3.99
C MET A 143 4.69 -14.10 3.58
N ILE A 144 5.14 -15.06 2.79
CA ILE A 144 6.37 -14.91 2.00
C ILE A 144 6.02 -14.66 0.54
N THR A 145 6.67 -13.68 -0.06
CA THR A 145 6.61 -13.41 -1.50
C THR A 145 7.88 -13.96 -2.13
N VAL A 146 7.77 -15.08 -2.87
CA VAL A 146 8.94 -15.74 -3.48
C VAL A 146 9.21 -15.12 -4.85
N THR A 147 10.37 -14.47 -5.00
CA THR A 147 10.65 -13.68 -6.21
C THR A 147 12.09 -13.79 -6.69
N GLY A 148 12.27 -13.59 -7.99
CA GLY A 148 13.54 -13.66 -8.69
C GLY A 148 14.04 -15.08 -8.95
N THR A 149 15.03 -15.18 -9.84
CA THR A 149 15.61 -16.45 -10.30
C THR A 149 17.09 -16.56 -9.90
N PRO A 150 17.50 -17.65 -9.21
CA PRO A 150 18.91 -17.87 -8.88
C PRO A 150 19.81 -17.90 -10.11
N PHE A 151 21.06 -17.47 -9.95
CA PHE A 151 22.03 -17.37 -11.04
C PHE A 151 22.20 -18.69 -11.81
N GLU A 152 22.19 -19.83 -11.11
CA GLU A 152 22.35 -21.17 -11.67
C GLU A 152 21.15 -21.62 -12.51
N LEU A 153 19.97 -21.02 -12.29
CA LEU A 153 18.74 -21.33 -13.00
C LEU A 153 18.37 -20.26 -14.03
N ALA A 154 19.06 -19.12 -14.08
CA ALA A 154 18.74 -18.02 -14.98
C ALA A 154 18.88 -18.39 -16.47
N THR A 155 17.97 -17.88 -17.30
CA THR A 155 17.95 -18.07 -18.76
C THR A 155 18.45 -16.84 -19.54
N ALA A 156 18.53 -15.68 -18.90
CA ALA A 156 19.06 -14.45 -19.49
C ALA A 156 20.19 -13.87 -18.64
N PHE A 157 21.20 -13.27 -19.28
CA PHE A 157 22.35 -12.65 -18.60
C PHE A 157 22.73 -11.29 -19.20
N GLU A 158 22.08 -10.89 -20.30
CA GLU A 158 22.29 -9.64 -21.02
C GLU A 158 21.02 -8.80 -20.93
N GLY A 159 21.17 -7.50 -20.72
CA GLY A 159 20.04 -6.59 -20.53
C GLY A 159 20.48 -5.31 -19.84
N GLU A 160 19.51 -4.42 -19.59
CA GLU A 160 19.77 -3.17 -18.89
C GLU A 160 20.01 -3.42 -17.40
N GLU A 161 21.19 -3.01 -16.93
CA GLU A 161 21.54 -2.96 -15.52
C GLU A 161 20.80 -1.78 -14.88
N LEU A 162 19.73 -2.11 -14.19
CA LEU A 162 18.80 -1.16 -13.59
C LEU A 162 19.03 -1.27 -12.08
N GLY A 163 20.17 -0.77 -11.57
CA GLY A 163 20.31 -0.63 -10.12
C GLY A 163 19.26 0.38 -9.62
N PRO A 164 18.59 0.20 -8.47
CA PRO A 164 18.72 -0.83 -7.41
C PRO A 164 17.81 -2.07 -7.57
N PHE A 165 17.26 -2.33 -8.75
CA PHE A 165 16.33 -3.43 -9.01
C PHE A 165 17.03 -4.78 -9.15
N PHE A 166 16.28 -5.81 -9.51
CA PHE A 166 16.81 -7.17 -9.68
C PHE A 166 17.99 -7.17 -10.65
N PRO A 167 19.07 -7.93 -10.35
CA PRO A 167 20.09 -8.22 -11.34
C PRO A 167 19.45 -8.77 -12.62
N VAL A 168 20.01 -8.45 -13.79
CA VAL A 168 19.45 -8.87 -15.09
C VAL A 168 19.11 -10.37 -15.12
N TYR A 169 19.99 -11.21 -14.56
CA TYR A 169 19.77 -12.66 -14.55
C TYR A 169 18.58 -13.10 -13.69
N ALA A 170 18.29 -12.36 -12.63
CA ALA A 170 17.26 -12.70 -11.66
C ALA A 170 15.83 -12.42 -12.17
N ARG A 171 15.68 -11.67 -13.26
CA ARG A 171 14.38 -11.34 -13.88
C ARG A 171 13.86 -12.42 -14.83
N SER A 172 14.72 -13.37 -15.16
CA SER A 172 14.43 -14.36 -16.20
C SER A 172 13.63 -15.54 -15.66
N MET A 173 12.87 -16.21 -16.53
CA MET A 173 12.23 -17.49 -16.17
C MET A 173 13.30 -18.51 -15.76
N PRO A 174 13.10 -19.30 -14.70
CA PRO A 174 13.98 -20.43 -14.37
C PRO A 174 14.07 -21.44 -15.53
N SER A 175 15.29 -21.87 -15.84
CA SER A 175 15.59 -22.86 -16.89
C SER A 175 15.11 -24.28 -16.54
N ASP A 176 14.95 -24.56 -15.26
CA ASP A 176 14.42 -25.81 -14.71
C ASP A 176 13.42 -25.47 -13.60
N LEU A 177 12.12 -25.67 -13.88
CA LEU A 177 11.03 -25.36 -12.96
C LEU A 177 10.98 -26.36 -11.79
N ASP A 178 11.35 -27.62 -11.99
CA ASP A 178 11.36 -28.61 -10.90
C ASP A 178 12.45 -28.26 -9.89
N ALA A 179 13.64 -27.90 -10.37
CA ALA A 179 14.73 -27.43 -9.51
C ALA A 179 14.37 -26.13 -8.78
N TYR A 180 13.67 -25.20 -9.44
CA TYR A 180 13.18 -23.97 -8.78
C TYR A 180 12.15 -24.27 -7.69
N CYS A 181 11.22 -25.19 -7.96
CA CYS A 181 10.25 -25.65 -6.96
C CYS A 181 10.95 -26.31 -5.77
N ASP A 182 11.94 -27.18 -6.00
CA ASP A 182 12.75 -27.81 -4.94
C ASP A 182 13.42 -26.75 -4.04
N LEU A 183 13.90 -25.64 -4.62
CA LEU A 183 14.50 -24.55 -3.86
C LEU A 183 13.48 -23.82 -2.97
N ILE A 184 12.26 -23.59 -3.45
CA ILE A 184 11.18 -22.98 -2.65
C ILE A 184 10.80 -23.91 -1.50
N ILE A 185 10.62 -25.21 -1.78
CA ILE A 185 10.29 -26.20 -0.74
C ILE A 185 11.39 -26.26 0.32
N ALA A 186 12.65 -26.39 -0.10
CA ALA A 186 13.79 -26.41 0.83
C ALA A 186 13.92 -25.10 1.64
N ARG A 187 13.50 -23.95 1.08
CA ARG A 187 13.44 -22.69 1.82
C ARG A 187 12.37 -22.76 2.92
N ILE A 188 11.15 -23.21 2.61
CA ILE A 188 10.05 -23.34 3.58
C ILE A 188 10.39 -24.37 4.67
N GLU A 189 10.94 -25.53 4.29
CA GLU A 189 11.39 -26.55 5.25
C GLU A 189 12.44 -25.98 6.22
N ARG A 190 13.40 -25.20 5.72
CA ARG A 190 14.40 -24.54 6.58
C ARG A 190 13.78 -23.52 7.53
N LEU A 191 12.75 -22.79 7.10
CA LEU A 191 12.01 -21.89 7.99
C LEU A 191 11.37 -22.66 9.15
N ASP A 192 10.84 -23.86 8.90
CA ASP A 192 10.30 -24.73 9.95
C ASP A 192 11.40 -25.34 10.83
N GLU A 193 12.47 -25.86 10.23
CA GLU A 193 13.56 -26.51 10.98
C GLU A 193 14.32 -25.52 11.90
N ASP A 194 14.70 -24.36 11.36
CA ASP A 194 15.52 -23.38 12.08
C ASP A 194 14.66 -22.43 12.93
N TYR A 195 13.44 -22.13 12.46
CA TYR A 195 12.58 -21.11 13.07
C TYR A 195 11.23 -21.64 13.57
N GLY A 196 10.86 -22.90 13.34
CA GLY A 196 9.56 -23.44 13.73
C GLY A 196 8.40 -22.67 13.10
N ILE A 197 8.60 -22.11 11.90
CA ILE A 197 7.62 -21.31 11.17
C ILE A 197 7.37 -21.91 9.79
N ILE A 198 6.11 -22.26 9.54
CA ILE A 198 5.55 -22.40 8.20
C ILE A 198 4.70 -21.16 7.93
N PRO A 199 4.87 -20.44 6.81
CA PRO A 199 4.07 -19.24 6.53
C PRO A 199 2.60 -19.60 6.29
N ASP A 200 1.67 -18.68 6.55
CA ASP A 200 0.25 -18.91 6.23
C ASP A 200 -0.02 -18.72 4.74
N TYR A 201 0.74 -17.83 4.09
CA TYR A 201 0.59 -17.46 2.69
C TYR A 201 1.92 -17.57 1.93
N VAL A 202 1.85 -18.02 0.67
CA VAL A 202 2.91 -17.84 -0.32
C VAL A 202 2.34 -17.07 -1.51
N GLU A 203 2.90 -15.89 -1.76
CA GLU A 203 2.68 -15.12 -2.97
C GLU A 203 3.75 -15.49 -4.00
N ILE A 204 3.31 -15.91 -5.18
CA ILE A 204 4.19 -16.32 -6.28
C ILE A 204 4.55 -15.08 -7.10
N TRP A 205 5.83 -14.69 -6.97
CA TRP A 205 6.44 -13.52 -7.58
C TRP A 205 5.97 -12.16 -7.03
N ASP A 206 6.63 -11.11 -7.50
CA ASP A 206 6.36 -9.72 -7.18
C ASP A 206 6.49 -8.87 -8.46
N GLU A 207 5.44 -8.12 -8.80
CA GLU A 207 5.35 -7.20 -9.95
C GLU A 207 5.91 -7.76 -11.27
N PRO A 208 5.52 -8.98 -11.72
CA PRO A 208 6.05 -9.53 -12.97
C PRO A 208 5.61 -8.73 -14.21
N ASP A 209 4.68 -7.80 -14.05
CA ASP A 209 4.26 -6.85 -15.06
C ASP A 209 5.24 -5.70 -15.29
N ILE A 210 6.22 -5.51 -14.42
CA ILE A 210 7.28 -4.52 -14.61
C ILE A 210 8.55 -5.24 -15.12
N PRO A 211 9.13 -4.81 -16.28
CA PRO A 211 10.34 -5.41 -16.86
C PRO A 211 11.59 -5.42 -15.95
N HIS A 212 11.58 -4.62 -14.88
CA HIS A 212 12.61 -4.56 -13.85
C HIS A 212 12.60 -5.80 -12.93
N TYR A 213 11.47 -6.48 -12.79
CA TYR A 213 11.30 -7.65 -11.92
C TYR A 213 11.13 -8.94 -12.71
N TRP A 214 10.54 -8.88 -13.92
CA TRP A 214 10.36 -10.04 -14.78
C TRP A 214 10.57 -9.67 -16.25
N SER A 215 11.39 -10.45 -16.95
CA SER A 215 11.77 -10.17 -18.34
C SER A 215 11.26 -11.23 -19.33
N SER A 216 10.22 -11.98 -18.96
CA SER A 216 9.62 -13.03 -19.79
C SER A 216 8.17 -12.72 -20.15
N SER A 217 7.54 -13.59 -20.94
CA SER A 217 6.13 -13.40 -21.33
C SER A 217 5.16 -13.83 -20.21
N LEU A 218 3.89 -13.43 -20.36
CA LEU A 218 2.80 -13.91 -19.50
C LEU A 218 2.69 -15.44 -19.55
N GLU A 219 2.82 -16.08 -20.73
CA GLU A 219 2.75 -17.54 -20.84
C GLU A 219 3.82 -18.25 -20.01
N ASN A 220 5.04 -17.69 -19.98
CA ASN A 220 6.11 -18.21 -19.14
C ASN A 220 5.82 -18.02 -17.66
N PHE A 221 5.16 -16.92 -17.29
CA PHE A 221 4.69 -16.71 -15.92
C PHE A 221 3.61 -17.73 -15.52
N LEU A 222 2.65 -18.02 -16.40
CA LEU A 222 1.62 -19.04 -16.18
C LEU A 222 2.22 -20.44 -15.98
N LEU A 223 3.29 -20.78 -16.71
CA LEU A 223 4.05 -22.02 -16.49
C LEU A 223 4.72 -22.07 -15.11
N LEU A 224 5.31 -20.95 -14.69
CA LEU A 224 5.92 -20.80 -13.35
C LEU A 224 4.86 -20.95 -12.26
N TYR A 225 3.76 -20.21 -12.36
CA TYR A 225 2.65 -20.25 -11.40
C TYR A 225 2.11 -21.67 -11.24
N LYS A 226 1.84 -22.37 -12.35
CA LYS A 226 1.38 -23.75 -12.34
C LYS A 226 2.35 -24.68 -11.59
N ALA A 227 3.64 -24.63 -11.91
CA ALA A 227 4.62 -25.52 -11.31
C ALA A 227 4.75 -25.29 -9.80
N VAL A 228 4.88 -24.02 -9.41
CA VAL A 228 5.09 -23.61 -8.01
C VAL A 228 3.84 -23.88 -7.16
N SER A 229 2.65 -23.47 -7.63
CA SER A 229 1.40 -23.65 -6.88
C SER A 229 1.10 -25.12 -6.60
N LEU A 230 1.24 -26.00 -7.61
CA LEU A 230 1.04 -27.44 -7.44
C LEU A 230 2.04 -28.04 -6.45
N ARG A 231 3.32 -27.65 -6.54
CA ARG A 231 4.34 -28.19 -5.63
C ARG A 231 4.09 -27.76 -4.18
N ILE A 232 3.83 -26.48 -3.94
CA ILE A 232 3.56 -25.99 -2.58
C ILE A 232 2.32 -26.68 -2.02
N ARG A 233 1.23 -26.82 -2.79
CA ARG A 233 0.01 -27.49 -2.31
C ARG A 233 0.25 -28.95 -1.95
N GLN A 234 1.10 -29.65 -2.69
CA GLN A 234 1.43 -31.05 -2.45
C GLN A 234 2.18 -31.22 -1.11
N GLU A 235 3.19 -30.40 -0.85
CA GLU A 235 4.06 -30.56 0.32
C GLU A 235 3.48 -29.85 1.56
N PHE A 236 2.79 -28.72 1.39
CA PHE A 236 2.26 -27.87 2.45
C PHE A 236 0.78 -27.53 2.20
N PRO A 237 -0.15 -28.48 2.43
CA PRO A 237 -1.55 -28.32 2.07
C PRO A 237 -2.29 -27.22 2.85
N SER A 238 -1.73 -26.73 3.96
CA SER A 238 -2.32 -25.64 4.76
C SER A 238 -1.96 -24.23 4.27
N ILE A 239 -0.92 -24.08 3.44
CA ILE A 239 -0.50 -22.78 2.92
C ILE A 239 -1.54 -22.28 1.90
N LYS A 240 -1.93 -21.02 2.03
CA LYS A 240 -2.69 -20.30 1.00
C LYS A 240 -1.73 -19.79 -0.08
N ILE A 241 -2.10 -19.99 -1.33
CA ILE A 241 -1.26 -19.79 -2.51
C ILE A 241 -1.98 -18.84 -3.45
N GLY A 242 -1.25 -17.84 -3.94
CA GLY A 242 -1.79 -16.83 -4.82
C GLY A 242 -0.69 -16.02 -5.46
N GLY A 243 -1.09 -14.96 -6.15
CA GLY A 243 -0.18 -14.12 -6.91
C GLY A 243 -0.96 -13.10 -7.75
N MET A 244 -0.28 -12.21 -8.46
CA MET A 244 1.17 -12.19 -8.75
C MET A 244 1.91 -11.04 -8.06
N GLY A 245 1.25 -10.35 -7.14
CA GLY A 245 1.69 -9.04 -6.67
C GLY A 245 1.80 -8.06 -7.84
N ALA A 246 0.81 -8.05 -8.75
CA ALA A 246 0.86 -7.20 -9.95
C ALA A 246 0.98 -5.72 -9.54
N ALA A 247 1.86 -4.95 -10.19
CA ALA A 247 2.01 -3.52 -9.89
C ALA A 247 0.72 -2.73 -10.12
N ASN A 248 -0.12 -3.19 -11.06
CA ASN A 248 -1.47 -2.68 -11.26
C ASN A 248 -2.43 -3.80 -11.64
N TRP A 249 -3.66 -3.77 -11.09
CA TRP A 249 -4.70 -4.75 -11.41
C TRP A 249 -5.10 -4.77 -12.89
N ARG A 250 -4.90 -3.67 -13.63
CA ARG A 250 -5.19 -3.56 -15.07
C ARG A 250 -4.14 -4.21 -15.96
N SER A 251 -2.95 -4.51 -15.43
CA SER A 251 -1.83 -4.97 -16.23
C SER A 251 -2.19 -6.23 -17.00
N LYS A 252 -1.92 -6.20 -18.32
CA LYS A 252 -2.20 -7.33 -19.21
C LYS A 252 -0.99 -8.21 -19.47
N MET A 253 0.21 -7.73 -19.14
CA MET A 253 1.49 -8.40 -19.46
C MET A 253 1.58 -8.86 -20.94
N GLY A 254 1.05 -8.07 -21.87
CA GLY A 254 0.99 -8.38 -23.31
C GLY A 254 -0.19 -9.22 -23.77
N GLY A 255 -1.10 -9.61 -22.87
CA GLY A 255 -2.36 -10.29 -23.20
C GLY A 255 -3.52 -9.34 -23.57
N ASP A 256 -4.70 -9.92 -23.83
CA ASP A 256 -5.90 -9.16 -24.22
C ASP A 256 -6.70 -8.64 -23.02
N GLN A 257 -6.53 -9.25 -21.84
CA GLN A 257 -7.23 -8.96 -20.58
C GLN A 257 -6.24 -8.86 -19.40
N PRO A 258 -6.67 -8.35 -18.24
CA PRO A 258 -5.84 -8.33 -17.03
C PRO A 258 -5.21 -9.69 -16.70
N ALA A 259 -3.91 -9.70 -16.40
CA ALA A 259 -3.15 -10.92 -16.15
C ALA A 259 -3.67 -11.70 -14.92
N LEU A 260 -4.21 -11.00 -13.92
CA LEU A 260 -4.87 -11.61 -12.75
C LEU A 260 -6.08 -12.48 -13.15
N ILE A 261 -6.86 -12.04 -14.14
CA ILE A 261 -7.99 -12.83 -14.67
C ILE A 261 -7.45 -14.06 -15.40
N THR A 262 -6.41 -13.89 -16.21
CA THR A 262 -5.80 -15.00 -16.97
C THR A 262 -5.25 -16.09 -16.04
N ILE A 263 -4.67 -15.74 -14.89
CA ILE A 263 -4.27 -16.72 -13.85
C ILE A 263 -5.49 -17.45 -13.30
N ALA A 264 -6.56 -16.74 -12.96
CA ALA A 264 -7.77 -17.37 -12.43
C ALA A 264 -8.42 -18.35 -13.43
N GLU A 265 -8.47 -17.98 -14.71
CA GLU A 265 -8.98 -18.84 -15.78
C GLU A 265 -8.10 -20.08 -15.98
N GLN A 266 -6.77 -19.92 -15.98
CA GLN A 266 -5.86 -21.05 -16.04
C GLN A 266 -6.06 -21.98 -14.83
N ALA A 267 -6.16 -21.42 -13.62
CA ALA A 267 -6.36 -22.18 -12.40
C ALA A 267 -7.65 -23.00 -12.46
N ALA A 268 -8.75 -22.43 -12.97
CA ALA A 268 -10.00 -23.15 -13.18
C ALA A 268 -9.86 -24.27 -14.23
N ALA A 269 -9.24 -23.97 -15.37
CA ALA A 269 -9.12 -24.90 -16.49
C ALA A 269 -8.22 -26.11 -16.18
N GLU A 270 -7.18 -25.90 -15.37
CA GLU A 270 -6.17 -26.90 -15.06
C GLU A 270 -6.26 -27.43 -13.62
N ASN A 271 -7.26 -26.98 -12.84
CA ASN A 271 -7.46 -27.33 -11.43
C ASN A 271 -6.22 -27.03 -10.57
N LEU A 272 -5.69 -25.81 -10.72
CA LEU A 272 -4.54 -25.33 -9.95
C LEU A 272 -5.01 -24.73 -8.61
N PRO A 273 -4.17 -24.78 -7.56
CA PRO A 273 -4.42 -24.05 -6.32
C PRO A 273 -4.47 -22.54 -6.57
N LEU A 274 -5.56 -21.91 -6.13
CA LEU A 274 -5.74 -20.45 -6.14
C LEU A 274 -6.59 -20.07 -4.92
N ASP A 275 -5.93 -19.61 -3.86
CA ASP A 275 -6.59 -19.15 -2.63
C ASP A 275 -6.74 -17.63 -2.60
N PHE A 276 -5.99 -16.90 -3.42
CA PHE A 276 -6.08 -15.44 -3.54
C PHE A 276 -5.50 -14.92 -4.85
N ILE A 277 -5.97 -13.75 -5.30
CA ILE A 277 -5.28 -12.93 -6.30
C ILE A 277 -4.74 -11.66 -5.62
N SER A 278 -3.57 -11.21 -6.05
CA SER A 278 -2.88 -10.08 -5.43
C SER A 278 -2.32 -9.04 -6.40
N TRP A 279 -2.40 -7.78 -5.98
CA TRP A 279 -1.91 -6.61 -6.69
C TRP A 279 -1.52 -5.48 -5.75
N HIS A 280 -0.88 -4.44 -6.28
CA HIS A 280 -0.44 -3.26 -5.55
C HIS A 280 -1.31 -2.04 -5.90
N ASN A 281 -1.36 -1.07 -4.99
CA ASN A 281 -2.06 0.20 -5.26
C ASN A 281 -1.29 1.41 -4.70
N TYR A 282 -0.89 2.28 -5.62
CA TYR A 282 -0.33 3.60 -5.34
C TYR A 282 -1.13 4.72 -6.02
N ALA A 283 -2.35 4.41 -6.47
CA ALA A 283 -3.29 5.35 -7.04
C ALA A 283 -4.10 6.05 -5.93
N PRO A 284 -4.91 7.07 -6.27
CA PRO A 284 -5.80 7.72 -5.32
C PRO A 284 -6.74 6.74 -4.63
N THR A 285 -7.11 7.06 -3.38
CA THR A 285 -7.97 6.23 -2.52
C THR A 285 -9.33 5.92 -3.14
N SER A 286 -9.81 6.76 -4.07
CA SER A 286 -11.05 6.62 -4.83
C SER A 286 -11.01 5.51 -5.91
N GLU A 287 -9.84 5.00 -6.29
CA GLU A 287 -9.71 4.06 -7.41
C GLU A 287 -10.58 2.81 -7.23
N LEU A 288 -10.58 2.24 -6.01
CA LEU A 288 -11.31 0.99 -5.75
C LEU A 288 -12.82 1.16 -6.01
N VAL A 289 -13.38 2.30 -5.62
CA VAL A 289 -14.81 2.60 -5.78
C VAL A 289 -15.14 2.95 -7.24
N ARG A 290 -14.28 3.74 -7.90
CA ARG A 290 -14.52 4.18 -9.28
C ARG A 290 -14.41 3.04 -10.29
N SER A 291 -13.38 2.22 -10.14
CA SER A 291 -13.10 1.14 -11.09
C SER A 291 -14.11 0.00 -11.03
N LYS A 292 -14.77 -0.20 -9.87
CA LYS A 292 -15.58 -1.40 -9.57
C LYS A 292 -14.83 -2.71 -9.86
N TRP A 293 -13.51 -2.67 -9.78
CA TRP A 293 -12.65 -3.81 -10.06
C TRP A 293 -12.95 -4.95 -9.10
N CYS A 294 -13.12 -4.65 -7.80
CA CYS A 294 -13.39 -5.66 -6.79
C CYS A 294 -14.69 -6.43 -7.07
N ASP A 295 -15.78 -5.75 -7.44
CA ASP A 295 -17.04 -6.39 -7.84
C ASP A 295 -16.85 -7.32 -9.05
N THR A 296 -16.12 -6.84 -10.05
CA THR A 296 -15.80 -7.60 -11.27
C THR A 296 -14.99 -8.84 -10.95
N ALA A 297 -13.92 -8.70 -10.15
CA ALA A 297 -13.04 -9.77 -9.75
C ALA A 297 -13.77 -10.83 -8.91
N ARG A 298 -14.60 -10.41 -7.92
CA ARG A 298 -15.42 -11.33 -7.12
C ARG A 298 -16.39 -12.13 -7.98
N GLY A 299 -17.13 -11.45 -8.86
CA GLY A 299 -18.08 -12.11 -9.76
C GLY A 299 -17.40 -13.13 -10.68
N LEU A 300 -16.23 -12.76 -11.22
CA LEU A 300 -15.42 -13.64 -12.06
C LEU A 300 -14.88 -14.85 -11.29
N LEU A 301 -14.27 -14.64 -10.13
CA LEU A 301 -13.74 -15.73 -9.28
C LEU A 301 -14.84 -16.70 -8.86
N ALA A 302 -16.01 -16.20 -8.46
CA ALA A 302 -17.16 -17.05 -8.12
C ALA A 302 -17.61 -17.90 -9.33
N ASN A 303 -17.69 -17.31 -10.52
CA ASN A 303 -18.07 -18.02 -11.75
C ASN A 303 -17.04 -19.08 -12.17
N LEU A 304 -15.75 -18.84 -11.88
CA LEU A 304 -14.66 -19.78 -12.13
C LEU A 304 -14.54 -20.88 -11.05
N GLY A 305 -15.36 -20.85 -10.01
CA GLY A 305 -15.35 -21.86 -8.94
C GLY A 305 -14.46 -21.52 -7.74
N PHE A 306 -14.05 -20.27 -7.60
CA PHE A 306 -13.23 -19.75 -6.51
C PHE A 306 -13.97 -18.68 -5.67
N PRO A 307 -15.18 -18.93 -5.16
CA PRO A 307 -15.95 -17.91 -4.42
C PRO A 307 -15.27 -17.47 -3.11
N GLU A 308 -14.38 -18.30 -2.57
CA GLU A 308 -13.62 -18.02 -1.33
C GLU A 308 -12.22 -17.48 -1.61
N ALA A 309 -11.82 -17.29 -2.87
CA ALA A 309 -10.50 -16.74 -3.18
C ALA A 309 -10.43 -15.28 -2.72
N GLU A 310 -9.36 -14.96 -1.98
CA GLU A 310 -9.19 -13.65 -1.38
C GLU A 310 -8.78 -12.59 -2.41
N LEU A 311 -9.27 -11.38 -2.24
CA LEU A 311 -8.79 -10.17 -2.93
C LEU A 311 -7.80 -9.47 -2.01
N MET A 312 -6.52 -9.57 -2.34
CA MET A 312 -5.44 -9.06 -1.50
C MET A 312 -4.70 -7.92 -2.20
N MET A 313 -4.64 -6.77 -1.55
CA MET A 313 -3.66 -5.75 -1.92
C MET A 313 -2.38 -5.97 -1.11
N THR A 314 -1.40 -6.62 -1.72
CA THR A 314 -0.16 -7.02 -1.06
C THR A 314 0.86 -5.88 -0.96
N GLU A 315 0.52 -4.71 -1.49
CA GLU A 315 1.25 -3.47 -1.25
C GLU A 315 0.38 -2.23 -1.49
N TRP A 316 0.41 -1.24 -0.60
CA TRP A 316 -0.15 0.10 -0.86
C TRP A 316 0.42 1.19 0.04
N ASN A 317 0.49 2.41 -0.50
CA ASN A 317 0.70 3.67 0.23
C ASN A 317 0.42 4.85 -0.72
N LEU A 318 0.74 6.08 -0.31
CA LEU A 318 0.76 7.26 -1.18
C LEU A 318 1.62 7.04 -2.44
N HIS A 319 2.88 6.63 -2.24
CA HIS A 319 3.87 6.40 -3.30
C HIS A 319 4.81 5.26 -2.89
N SER A 320 5.38 4.56 -3.88
CA SER A 320 6.25 3.39 -3.69
C SER A 320 7.73 3.72 -3.48
N ALA A 321 8.15 4.95 -3.80
CA ALA A 321 9.55 5.35 -3.77
C ALA A 321 9.74 6.86 -3.50
N VAL A 322 10.99 7.22 -3.17
CA VAL A 322 11.43 8.59 -2.89
C VAL A 322 11.67 9.40 -4.19
N GLN A 323 10.76 9.33 -5.17
CA GLN A 323 10.84 10.12 -6.39
C GLN A 323 9.72 11.19 -6.39
N GLY A 324 9.96 12.35 -5.77
CA GLY A 324 8.99 13.47 -5.75
C GLY A 324 9.01 14.28 -4.44
N PRO A 325 8.04 15.20 -4.19
CA PRO A 325 7.89 15.92 -2.92
C PRO A 325 7.33 14.97 -1.85
N THR A 326 8.15 14.02 -1.44
CA THR A 326 7.89 12.87 -0.56
C THR A 326 7.64 13.25 0.89
N ILE A 327 7.75 14.53 1.23
CA ILE A 327 7.32 15.08 2.53
C ILE A 327 5.85 14.76 2.86
N GLN A 328 5.04 14.39 1.87
CA GLN A 328 3.68 13.90 2.06
C GLN A 328 3.61 12.68 3.00
N HIS A 329 4.60 11.77 2.97
CA HIS A 329 4.66 10.63 3.89
C HIS A 329 4.84 11.05 5.35
N ASP A 330 5.42 12.23 5.60
CA ASP A 330 5.64 12.78 6.94
C ASP A 330 4.54 13.75 7.40
N ARG A 331 3.61 14.09 6.50
CA ARG A 331 2.52 15.06 6.71
C ARG A 331 1.15 14.38 6.83
N SER A 332 0.12 15.20 7.05
CA SER A 332 -1.27 14.78 7.13
C SER A 332 -1.76 14.00 5.89
N ASN A 333 -1.13 14.19 4.73
CA ASN A 333 -1.39 13.40 3.52
C ASN A 333 -1.35 11.90 3.78
N SER A 334 -0.36 11.43 4.56
CA SER A 334 -0.21 10.02 4.90
C SER A 334 -1.37 9.50 5.75
N ALA A 335 -1.89 10.32 6.67
CA ALA A 335 -3.05 10.02 7.48
C ALA A 335 -4.34 10.02 6.62
N ALA A 336 -4.53 11.04 5.78
CA ALA A 336 -5.69 11.16 4.90
C ALA A 336 -5.77 9.99 3.91
N SER A 337 -4.65 9.65 3.27
CA SER A 337 -4.54 8.48 2.41
C SER A 337 -4.84 7.19 3.16
N PHE A 338 -4.30 7.01 4.37
CA PHE A 338 -4.58 5.81 5.17
C PHE A 338 -6.07 5.65 5.50
N ALA A 339 -6.72 6.67 6.07
CA ALA A 339 -8.15 6.57 6.39
C ALA A 339 -9.02 6.47 5.13
N GLY A 340 -8.70 7.23 4.09
CA GLY A 340 -9.44 7.19 2.82
C GLY A 340 -9.37 5.81 2.18
N PHE A 341 -8.16 5.28 2.02
CA PHE A 341 -7.91 3.97 1.44
C PHE A 341 -8.57 2.85 2.26
N MET A 342 -8.35 2.82 3.59
CA MET A 342 -8.94 1.74 4.41
C MET A 342 -10.46 1.78 4.37
N THR A 343 -11.07 2.96 4.35
CA THR A 343 -12.52 3.10 4.22
C THR A 343 -13.01 2.53 2.88
N THR A 344 -12.37 2.92 1.76
CA THR A 344 -12.78 2.44 0.42
C THR A 344 -12.47 0.95 0.21
N ALA A 345 -11.39 0.43 0.79
CA ALA A 345 -11.06 -0.99 0.78
C ALA A 345 -12.13 -1.84 1.50
N ILE A 346 -12.59 -1.37 2.66
CA ILE A 346 -13.68 -2.03 3.42
C ILE A 346 -14.99 -1.96 2.62
N GLU A 347 -15.32 -0.81 2.04
CA GLU A 347 -16.52 -0.63 1.20
C GLU A 347 -16.49 -1.52 -0.05
N SER A 348 -15.31 -1.73 -0.64
CA SER A 348 -15.13 -2.51 -1.87
C SER A 348 -14.94 -4.01 -1.62
N GLY A 349 -14.90 -4.44 -0.35
CA GLY A 349 -14.77 -5.85 0.02
C GLY A 349 -13.39 -6.45 -0.24
N ILE A 350 -12.32 -5.69 0.00
CA ILE A 350 -10.94 -6.22 0.06
C ILE A 350 -10.77 -7.09 1.31
N ASP A 351 -10.12 -8.25 1.17
CA ASP A 351 -9.91 -9.18 2.29
C ASP A 351 -8.64 -8.88 3.09
N ASN A 352 -7.60 -8.35 2.42
CA ASN A 352 -6.33 -7.98 3.05
C ASN A 352 -5.68 -6.81 2.30
N ALA A 353 -5.13 -5.85 3.05
CA ALA A 353 -4.43 -4.70 2.51
C ALA A 353 -3.14 -4.42 3.30
N VAL A 354 -2.00 -4.66 2.65
CA VAL A 354 -0.66 -4.59 3.23
C VAL A 354 -0.06 -3.19 3.04
N PHE A 355 -0.03 -2.40 4.12
CA PHE A 355 0.53 -1.05 4.10
C PHE A 355 2.07 -1.08 3.94
N PHE A 356 2.58 -0.41 2.91
CA PHE A 356 4.01 -0.30 2.60
C PHE A 356 4.56 1.09 2.98
N LYS A 357 5.19 1.27 4.12
CA LYS A 357 5.65 0.22 5.05
C LYS A 357 5.63 0.68 6.49
N LEU A 358 5.84 -0.26 7.42
CA LEU A 358 5.76 0.05 8.83
C LEU A 358 6.83 1.09 9.27
N LEU A 359 8.08 0.89 8.85
CA LEU A 359 9.23 1.64 9.33
C LEU A 359 10.11 2.14 8.16
N ASP A 360 10.61 3.36 8.29
CA ASP A 360 11.58 3.92 7.36
C ASP A 360 12.89 3.13 7.30
N ASP A 361 13.46 3.07 6.11
CA ASP A 361 14.85 2.67 5.92
C ASP A 361 15.81 3.69 6.55
N PRO A 362 17.13 3.45 6.57
CA PRO A 362 18.10 4.43 7.03
C PRO A 362 18.08 5.72 6.19
N VAL A 363 17.37 6.73 6.68
CA VAL A 363 17.21 8.06 6.08
C VAL A 363 17.12 9.12 7.18
N GLU A 364 17.16 10.40 6.81
CA GLU A 364 16.89 11.47 7.76
C GLU A 364 15.39 11.53 8.11
N ASP A 365 15.09 11.66 9.41
CA ASP A 365 13.70 11.65 9.90
C ASP A 365 12.96 12.92 9.46
N LEU A 366 11.71 12.76 9.00
CA LEU A 366 10.73 13.83 8.80
C LEU A 366 11.11 14.89 7.74
N VAL A 367 12.02 14.56 6.83
CA VAL A 367 12.44 15.43 5.71
C VAL A 367 11.96 14.94 4.35
N GLY A 368 11.05 13.96 4.32
CA GLY A 368 10.50 13.34 3.13
C GLY A 368 11.34 12.21 2.56
N GLU A 369 12.42 11.78 3.19
CA GLU A 369 13.24 10.70 2.60
C GLU A 369 12.69 9.29 2.88
N GLY A 370 11.68 9.17 3.75
CA GLY A 370 11.12 7.89 4.17
C GLY A 370 9.65 7.72 3.83
N VAL A 371 9.26 6.53 3.36
CA VAL A 371 7.87 6.17 3.01
C VAL A 371 7.13 5.45 4.13
N GLY A 372 7.84 5.04 5.19
CA GLY A 372 7.29 4.29 6.31
C GLY A 372 6.39 5.13 7.22
N SER A 373 5.49 4.48 7.95
CA SER A 373 4.59 5.15 8.92
C SER A 373 5.30 5.57 10.23
N ILE A 374 6.44 4.95 10.51
CA ILE A 374 7.32 5.26 11.64
C ILE A 374 8.67 5.72 11.05
N SER A 375 9.22 6.78 11.62
CA SER A 375 10.54 7.32 11.23
C SER A 375 11.68 6.36 11.61
N HIS A 376 12.86 6.59 11.06
CA HIS A 376 14.05 5.78 11.31
C HIS A 376 14.43 5.65 12.80
N HIS A 377 14.21 6.70 13.60
CA HIS A 377 14.43 6.68 15.06
C HIS A 377 13.17 6.39 15.89
N GLY A 378 12.08 5.94 15.26
CA GLY A 378 10.87 5.55 15.97
C GLY A 378 9.86 6.68 16.20
N ILE A 379 9.99 7.82 15.53
CA ILE A 379 8.99 8.90 15.63
C ILE A 379 7.74 8.46 14.86
N LYS A 380 6.59 8.46 15.52
CA LYS A 380 5.30 8.13 14.91
C LYS A 380 4.87 9.27 13.99
N LYS A 381 4.77 8.98 12.68
CA LYS A 381 4.29 9.95 11.67
C LYS A 381 2.75 10.04 11.72
N PRO A 382 2.13 11.02 11.03
CA PRO A 382 0.68 11.19 11.03
C PRO A 382 -0.09 9.91 10.67
N ALA A 383 0.35 9.15 9.66
CA ALA A 383 -0.25 7.85 9.34
C ALA A 383 -0.27 6.89 10.54
N PHE A 384 0.85 6.69 11.23
CA PHE A 384 0.89 5.77 12.37
C PHE A 384 0.07 6.28 13.56
N ARG A 385 0.08 7.58 13.82
CA ARG A 385 -0.79 8.19 14.84
C ARG A 385 -2.28 7.97 14.54
N LEU A 386 -2.65 8.04 13.27
CA LEU A 386 -4.00 7.70 12.85
C LEU A 386 -4.29 6.20 12.95
N MET A 387 -3.32 5.32 12.67
CA MET A 387 -3.46 3.88 12.88
C MET A 387 -3.82 3.56 14.35
N GLU A 388 -3.20 4.24 15.32
CA GLU A 388 -3.54 4.12 16.76
C GLU A 388 -5.02 4.47 17.06
N GLU A 389 -5.66 5.31 16.23
CA GLU A 389 -7.05 5.71 16.38
C GLU A 389 -8.03 4.86 15.56
N PHE A 390 -7.61 4.40 14.38
CA PHE A 390 -8.45 3.74 13.37
C PHE A 390 -8.43 2.22 13.48
N MET A 391 -7.26 1.59 13.66
CA MET A 391 -7.16 0.11 13.69
C MET A 391 -7.98 -0.53 14.83
N PRO A 392 -8.09 0.05 16.04
CA PRO A 392 -8.96 -0.51 17.08
C PRO A 392 -10.42 -0.57 16.65
N MET A 393 -10.86 0.34 15.77
CA MET A 393 -12.22 0.36 15.24
C MET A 393 -12.54 -0.88 14.39
N MET A 394 -11.54 -1.58 13.86
CA MET A 394 -11.76 -2.80 13.07
C MET A 394 -12.38 -3.93 13.89
N GLN A 395 -12.19 -3.91 15.22
CA GLN A 395 -12.76 -4.90 16.16
C GLN A 395 -14.12 -4.48 16.72
N GLU A 396 -14.58 -3.29 16.37
CA GLU A 396 -15.81 -2.69 16.89
C GLU A 396 -16.94 -2.84 15.87
N VAL A 397 -18.18 -2.94 16.35
CA VAL A 397 -19.35 -2.88 15.47
C VAL A 397 -19.37 -1.52 14.76
N ARG A 398 -19.74 -1.51 13.49
CA ARG A 398 -19.72 -0.29 12.68
C ARG A 398 -21.08 0.39 12.71
N ALA A 399 -21.11 1.71 12.78
CA ALA A 399 -22.36 2.43 12.52
C ALA A 399 -22.51 2.61 10.99
N ARG A 400 -23.71 2.38 10.47
CA ARG A 400 -23.97 2.54 9.04
C ARG A 400 -23.79 4.01 8.65
N THR A 401 -23.06 4.26 7.57
CA THR A 401 -22.85 5.60 7.00
C THR A 401 -23.42 5.66 5.58
N GLU A 402 -23.94 6.82 5.21
CA GLU A 402 -24.31 7.16 3.84
C GLU A 402 -23.67 8.48 3.46
N ARG A 403 -23.26 8.60 2.19
CA ARG A 403 -22.67 9.81 1.60
C ARG A 403 -23.36 10.14 0.28
N TYR A 404 -23.08 11.33 -0.23
CA TYR A 404 -23.46 11.71 -1.60
C TYR A 404 -22.87 10.73 -2.62
N GLU A 405 -23.66 10.30 -3.60
CA GLU A 405 -23.32 9.20 -4.52
C GLU A 405 -22.02 9.44 -5.32
N SER A 406 -21.75 10.70 -5.68
CA SER A 406 -20.54 11.11 -6.41
C SER A 406 -19.44 11.69 -5.51
N GLU A 407 -19.45 11.40 -4.21
CA GLU A 407 -18.38 11.83 -3.30
C GLU A 407 -17.24 10.80 -3.28
N TYR A 408 -16.10 11.19 -3.88
CA TYR A 408 -14.89 10.36 -3.97
C TYR A 408 -13.72 10.92 -3.16
N SER A 409 -13.81 12.16 -2.66
CA SER A 409 -12.71 12.85 -1.96
C SER A 409 -12.89 12.85 -0.44
N LEU A 410 -14.12 12.75 0.06
CA LEU A 410 -14.41 12.57 1.49
C LEU A 410 -14.78 11.13 1.80
N GLN A 411 -14.14 10.56 2.81
CA GLN A 411 -14.47 9.23 3.34
C GLN A 411 -14.75 9.30 4.84
N LEU A 412 -15.75 8.54 5.29
CA LEU A 412 -16.16 8.50 6.69
C LEU A 412 -16.29 7.06 7.16
N PHE A 413 -15.38 6.65 8.05
CA PHE A 413 -15.50 5.39 8.76
C PHE A 413 -16.03 5.63 10.16
N SER A 414 -16.98 4.80 10.61
CA SER A 414 -17.54 4.94 11.95
C SER A 414 -17.74 3.62 12.68
N SER A 415 -17.39 3.60 13.96
CA SER A 415 -17.53 2.44 14.84
C SER A 415 -18.12 2.81 16.19
N ARG A 416 -18.75 1.83 16.84
CA ARG A 416 -19.34 1.97 18.16
C ARG A 416 -18.77 0.94 19.12
N SER A 417 -18.36 1.41 20.30
CA SER A 417 -17.88 0.60 21.41
C SER A 417 -18.61 1.01 22.69
N GLY A 418 -19.63 0.22 23.05
CA GLY A 418 -20.58 0.59 24.10
C GLY A 418 -21.27 1.92 23.78
N ASN A 419 -21.01 2.93 24.61
CA ASN A 419 -21.59 4.26 24.48
C ASN A 419 -20.67 5.26 23.73
N ARG A 420 -19.52 4.81 23.22
CA ARG A 420 -18.62 5.63 22.41
C ARG A 420 -18.88 5.35 20.94
N LEU A 421 -19.25 6.38 20.18
CA LEU A 421 -19.22 6.37 18.71
C LEU A 421 -17.98 7.12 18.26
N ARG A 422 -17.13 6.50 17.44
CA ARG A 422 -16.00 7.16 16.79
C ARG A 422 -16.28 7.34 15.32
N MET A 423 -15.94 8.51 14.81
CA MET A 423 -15.98 8.84 13.40
C MET A 423 -14.59 9.29 12.97
N VAL A 424 -14.10 8.76 11.85
CA VAL A 424 -12.87 9.21 11.20
C VAL A 424 -13.25 9.75 9.83
N LEU A 425 -13.20 11.06 9.70
CA LEU A 425 -13.45 11.78 8.45
C LEU A 425 -12.11 12.08 7.77
N SER A 426 -11.92 11.56 6.57
CA SER A 426 -10.77 11.85 5.72
C SER A 426 -11.17 12.75 4.56
N ASN A 427 -10.36 13.75 4.26
CA ASN A 427 -10.41 14.54 3.03
C ASN A 427 -9.22 14.18 2.13
N SER A 428 -9.19 12.93 1.65
CA SER A 428 -8.20 12.47 0.67
C SER A 428 -8.67 12.87 -0.72
N VAL A 429 -8.24 14.06 -1.15
CA VAL A 429 -8.79 14.68 -2.37
C VAL A 429 -8.28 13.93 -3.59
N GLU A 430 -9.22 13.56 -4.45
CA GLU A 430 -8.94 12.91 -5.72
C GLU A 430 -7.96 13.74 -6.58
N ASP A 431 -7.22 13.07 -7.45
CA ASP A 431 -6.38 13.73 -8.44
C ASP A 431 -7.14 13.91 -9.76
N ALA A 432 -7.22 15.16 -10.23
CA ALA A 432 -7.99 15.49 -11.44
C ALA A 432 -7.40 14.88 -12.71
N GLU A 433 -6.07 14.77 -12.80
CA GLU A 433 -5.40 14.14 -13.93
C GLU A 433 -5.69 12.63 -13.94
N TRP A 434 -5.60 11.99 -12.77
CA TRP A 434 -5.96 10.59 -12.61
C TRP A 434 -7.42 10.33 -12.95
N ALA A 435 -8.36 11.14 -12.45
CA ALA A 435 -9.79 10.99 -12.73
C ALA A 435 -10.09 11.09 -14.23
N TYR A 436 -9.48 12.07 -14.91
CA TYR A 436 -9.58 12.22 -16.36
C TYR A 436 -8.98 11.02 -17.11
N ALA A 437 -7.79 10.57 -16.70
CA ALA A 437 -7.12 9.43 -17.32
C ALA A 437 -7.89 8.12 -17.12
N SER A 438 -8.50 7.91 -15.94
CA SER A 438 -9.35 6.75 -15.69
C SER A 438 -10.59 6.77 -16.57
N ALA A 439 -11.28 7.92 -16.65
CA ALA A 439 -12.44 8.07 -17.53
C ALA A 439 -12.09 7.80 -18.99
N CYS A 440 -10.93 8.28 -19.47
CA CYS A 440 -10.45 7.98 -20.82
C CYS A 440 -10.31 6.47 -21.05
N ARG A 441 -9.60 5.77 -20.14
CA ARG A 441 -9.37 4.33 -20.24
C ARG A 441 -10.67 3.52 -20.24
N GLU A 442 -11.60 3.87 -19.36
CA GLU A 442 -12.90 3.20 -19.24
C GLU A 442 -13.77 3.36 -20.50
N ASN A 443 -13.54 4.40 -21.29
CA ASN A 443 -14.25 4.67 -22.55
C ASN A 443 -13.42 4.30 -23.80
N GLY A 444 -12.29 3.61 -23.64
CA GLY A 444 -11.47 3.13 -24.75
C GLY A 444 -10.62 4.21 -25.44
N TYR A 445 -10.43 5.37 -24.80
CA TYR A 445 -9.55 6.42 -25.29
C TYR A 445 -8.12 6.28 -24.73
N SER A 446 -7.12 6.69 -25.53
CA SER A 446 -5.73 6.78 -25.07
C SER A 446 -5.58 7.92 -24.08
N ALA A 447 -5.44 7.60 -22.78
CA ALA A 447 -5.40 8.59 -21.70
C ALA A 447 -4.25 9.59 -21.86
N SER A 448 -3.06 9.12 -22.24
CA SER A 448 -1.86 9.95 -22.44
C SER A 448 -2.06 10.97 -23.57
N THR A 449 -2.59 10.50 -24.70
CA THR A 449 -2.91 11.35 -25.86
C THR A 449 -3.99 12.36 -25.51
N MET A 450 -5.11 11.90 -24.94
CA MET A 450 -6.23 12.75 -24.55
C MET A 450 -5.81 13.84 -23.55
N TRP A 451 -4.98 13.49 -22.58
CA TRP A 451 -4.50 14.43 -21.57
C TRP A 451 -3.52 15.46 -22.15
N MET A 452 -2.62 15.04 -23.05
CA MET A 452 -1.74 15.96 -23.77
C MET A 452 -2.54 17.00 -24.56
N LEU A 453 -3.54 16.55 -25.32
CA LEU A 453 -4.41 17.43 -26.11
C LEU A 453 -5.24 18.35 -25.21
N TYR A 454 -5.74 17.85 -24.08
CA TYR A 454 -6.46 18.65 -23.09
C TYR A 454 -5.57 19.77 -22.52
N LYS A 455 -4.32 19.44 -22.11
CA LYS A 455 -3.36 20.44 -21.61
C LYS A 455 -3.02 21.48 -22.67
N LEU A 456 -2.86 21.07 -23.93
CA LEU A 456 -2.65 22.00 -25.04
C LEU A 456 -3.84 22.97 -25.18
N ALA A 457 -5.07 22.43 -25.20
CA ALA A 457 -6.29 23.23 -25.28
C ALA A 457 -6.44 24.21 -24.12
N VAL A 458 -6.07 23.82 -22.89
CA VAL A 458 -6.01 24.71 -21.72
C VAL A 458 -5.01 25.84 -21.96
N SER A 459 -3.80 25.51 -22.43
CA SER A 459 -2.73 26.50 -22.63
C SER A 459 -3.03 27.53 -23.72
N GLU A 460 -3.84 27.15 -24.71
CA GLU A 460 -4.26 28.01 -25.82
C GLU A 460 -5.60 28.71 -25.57
N SER A 461 -6.32 28.35 -24.49
CA SER A 461 -7.59 28.97 -24.14
C SER A 461 -7.37 30.40 -23.63
N SER A 462 -8.20 31.34 -24.09
CA SER A 462 -8.27 32.69 -23.55
C SER A 462 -9.04 32.75 -22.21
N THR A 463 -9.60 31.62 -21.79
CA THR A 463 -10.25 31.46 -20.49
C THR A 463 -9.51 30.39 -19.69
N LEU A 464 -9.82 30.28 -18.40
CA LEU A 464 -9.13 29.34 -17.51
C LEU A 464 -9.36 27.85 -17.90
N TYR A 465 -10.26 27.58 -18.85
CA TYR A 465 -10.67 26.23 -19.25
C TYR A 465 -11.00 26.15 -20.76
N PRO A 466 -10.80 24.99 -21.41
CA PRO A 466 -10.99 24.87 -22.86
C PRO A 466 -12.47 24.64 -23.21
N SER A 467 -12.96 25.33 -24.24
CA SER A 467 -14.22 24.95 -24.90
C SER A 467 -14.04 23.71 -25.79
N GLU A 468 -15.12 23.07 -26.22
CA GLU A 468 -15.06 22.02 -27.26
C GLU A 468 -14.29 22.50 -28.51
N MET A 469 -14.43 23.77 -28.88
CA MET A 469 -13.69 24.36 -29.99
C MET A 469 -12.18 24.44 -29.72
N ASN A 470 -11.77 24.74 -28.48
CA ASN A 470 -10.36 24.70 -28.10
C ASN A 470 -9.82 23.28 -28.15
N LEU A 471 -10.58 22.30 -27.65
CA LEU A 471 -10.21 20.88 -27.66
C LEU A 471 -10.05 20.35 -29.10
N MET A 472 -11.00 20.65 -29.99
CA MET A 472 -10.88 20.32 -31.41
C MET A 472 -9.70 21.04 -32.08
N SER A 473 -9.45 22.30 -31.72
CA SER A 473 -8.30 23.05 -32.25
C SER A 473 -6.96 22.47 -31.80
N ALA A 474 -6.91 21.89 -30.60
CA ALA A 474 -5.74 21.18 -30.08
C ALA A 474 -5.49 19.83 -30.77
N GLY A 475 -6.49 19.28 -31.50
CA GLY A 475 -6.34 18.07 -32.31
C GLY A 475 -7.30 16.93 -31.95
N MET A 476 -8.23 17.13 -31.01
CA MET A 476 -9.26 16.14 -30.71
C MET A 476 -10.31 16.05 -31.83
N THR A 477 -10.85 14.86 -32.05
CA THR A 477 -12.10 14.66 -32.80
C THR A 477 -13.27 15.31 -32.07
N ALA A 478 -14.41 15.49 -32.76
CA ALA A 478 -15.60 16.05 -32.14
C ALA A 478 -16.12 15.18 -30.96
N GLU A 479 -15.97 13.86 -31.07
CA GLU A 479 -16.38 12.92 -30.02
C GLU A 479 -15.46 13.02 -28.80
N GLU A 480 -14.15 12.99 -29.00
CA GLU A 480 -13.15 13.18 -27.94
C GLU A 480 -13.28 14.55 -27.25
N ALA A 481 -13.54 15.61 -28.03
CA ALA A 481 -13.74 16.95 -27.49
C ALA A 481 -15.01 17.04 -26.64
N SER A 482 -16.12 16.44 -27.09
CA SER A 482 -17.37 16.42 -26.32
C SER A 482 -17.24 15.59 -25.05
N PHE A 483 -16.59 14.43 -25.13
CA PHE A 483 -16.25 13.60 -23.97
C PHE A 483 -15.41 14.38 -22.95
N SER A 484 -14.32 15.01 -23.38
CA SER A 484 -13.42 15.76 -22.49
C SER A 484 -14.10 16.98 -21.88
N PHE A 485 -14.97 17.65 -22.65
CA PHE A 485 -15.76 18.77 -22.16
C PHE A 485 -16.81 18.35 -21.12
N ALA A 486 -17.40 17.15 -21.26
CA ALA A 486 -18.35 16.64 -20.28
C ALA A 486 -17.73 16.39 -18.89
N LEU A 487 -16.44 16.05 -18.83
CA LEU A 487 -15.70 15.85 -17.57
C LEU A 487 -15.31 17.17 -16.89
N GLU A 488 -15.41 18.29 -17.59
CA GLU A 488 -14.76 19.53 -17.19
C GLU A 488 -15.28 20.11 -15.87
N SER A 489 -16.59 19.99 -15.61
CA SER A 489 -17.19 20.42 -14.35
C SER A 489 -16.67 19.61 -13.15
N GLU A 490 -16.50 18.30 -13.30
CA GLU A 490 -15.96 17.43 -12.25
C GLU A 490 -14.50 17.79 -11.97
N LEU A 491 -13.68 17.93 -13.01
CA LEU A 491 -12.28 18.31 -12.88
C LEU A 491 -12.09 19.66 -12.19
N ARG A 492 -12.97 20.63 -12.47
CA ARG A 492 -12.98 21.93 -11.79
C ARG A 492 -13.24 21.79 -10.30
N THR A 493 -14.23 20.99 -9.95
CA THR A 493 -14.62 20.75 -8.57
C THR A 493 -13.47 20.08 -7.81
N ILE A 494 -12.86 19.02 -8.35
CA ILE A 494 -11.70 18.33 -7.76
C ILE A 494 -10.54 19.33 -7.54
N LYS A 495 -10.19 20.13 -8.55
CA LYS A 495 -9.13 21.16 -8.44
C LYS A 495 -9.44 22.21 -7.37
N SER A 496 -10.70 22.58 -7.21
CA SER A 496 -11.14 23.50 -6.16
C SER A 496 -10.95 22.88 -4.78
N TRP A 497 -11.39 21.64 -4.57
CA TRP A 497 -11.20 20.93 -3.30
C TRP A 497 -9.73 20.70 -2.94
N LYS A 498 -8.83 20.55 -3.94
CA LYS A 498 -7.39 20.43 -3.69
C LYS A 498 -6.76 21.72 -3.14
N SER A 499 -7.41 22.86 -3.36
CA SER A 499 -6.88 24.20 -3.06
C SER A 499 -7.62 24.91 -1.93
N ASN A 500 -8.78 24.39 -1.51
CA ASN A 500 -9.65 25.03 -0.54
C ASN A 500 -10.13 24.01 0.48
N ASN A 501 -10.32 24.47 1.70
CA ASN A 501 -10.97 23.68 2.73
C ASN A 501 -12.41 23.37 2.35
N ARG A 502 -12.93 22.25 2.86
CA ARG A 502 -14.31 21.82 2.62
C ARG A 502 -15.13 21.95 3.89
N GLU A 503 -16.29 22.57 3.79
CA GLU A 503 -17.33 22.47 4.82
C GLU A 503 -17.94 21.07 4.75
N VAL A 504 -18.09 20.43 5.92
CA VAL A 504 -18.66 19.09 6.04
C VAL A 504 -19.79 19.10 7.07
N GLU A 505 -20.91 18.46 6.71
CA GLU A 505 -22.03 18.22 7.63
C GLU A 505 -22.15 16.73 7.93
N LEU A 506 -22.05 16.36 9.22
CA LEU A 506 -22.27 15.00 9.69
C LEU A 506 -23.62 14.97 10.42
N ASN A 507 -24.63 14.35 9.81
CA ASN A 507 -25.97 14.23 10.36
C ASN A 507 -26.11 12.93 11.16
N LEU A 508 -26.16 13.05 12.48
CA LEU A 508 -26.21 11.92 13.38
C LEU A 508 -27.66 11.48 13.65
N ASN A 509 -28.03 10.32 13.14
CA ASN A 509 -29.29 9.66 13.43
C ASN A 509 -29.12 8.70 14.62
N THR A 510 -29.65 9.11 15.77
CA THR A 510 -29.57 8.37 17.04
C THR A 510 -30.79 8.68 17.89
N ASN A 511 -31.21 7.70 18.70
CA ASN A 511 -32.23 7.90 19.73
C ASN A 511 -31.65 8.33 21.08
N SER A 512 -30.32 8.38 21.19
CA SER A 512 -29.61 8.73 22.42
C SER A 512 -29.29 10.22 22.44
N ASP A 513 -29.34 10.84 23.62
CA ASP A 513 -28.68 12.12 23.81
C ASP A 513 -27.17 11.94 23.61
N PHE A 514 -26.48 12.97 23.14
CA PHE A 514 -25.06 12.84 22.85
C PHE A 514 -24.29 14.15 23.02
N GLN A 515 -22.97 14.02 23.18
CA GLN A 515 -22.04 15.13 23.16
C GLN A 515 -20.74 14.74 22.45
N ILE A 516 -20.07 15.73 21.86
CA ILE A 516 -18.70 15.56 21.37
C ILE A 516 -17.77 15.46 22.57
N ALA A 517 -17.11 14.30 22.73
CA ALA A 517 -16.22 14.02 23.85
C ALA A 517 -14.80 14.51 23.59
N ARG A 518 -14.29 14.32 22.36
CA ARG A 518 -12.99 14.84 21.92
C ARG A 518 -12.88 14.89 20.40
N VAL A 519 -11.94 15.71 19.93
CA VAL A 519 -11.55 15.83 18.52
C VAL A 519 -10.03 15.67 18.40
N VAL A 520 -9.57 14.98 17.35
CA VAL A 520 -8.16 14.91 16.95
C VAL A 520 -8.06 15.29 15.49
N ARG A 521 -7.16 16.22 15.16
CA ARG A 521 -6.93 16.68 13.79
C ARG A 521 -5.55 16.30 13.30
N PHE A 522 -5.47 15.84 12.07
CA PHE A 522 -4.24 15.68 11.31
C PHE A 522 -4.34 16.63 10.12
N ASP A 523 -3.75 17.80 10.24
CA ASP A 523 -3.83 18.87 9.23
C ASP A 523 -2.48 19.59 9.12
N SER A 524 -2.43 20.70 8.38
CA SER A 524 -1.19 21.44 8.19
C SER A 524 -0.55 21.92 9.49
N SER A 525 -1.31 22.00 10.60
CA SER A 525 -0.92 22.57 11.90
C SER A 525 -1.07 21.65 13.11
N HIS A 526 -1.87 20.59 13.03
CA HIS A 526 -2.13 19.66 14.14
C HIS A 526 -1.55 18.28 13.84
N ASN A 527 -0.88 17.72 14.85
CA ASN A 527 -0.18 16.43 14.74
C ASN A 527 0.77 16.39 13.51
N ALA A 528 1.46 17.51 13.26
CA ALA A 528 2.31 17.77 12.09
C ALA A 528 3.80 17.89 12.49
N PRO A 529 4.48 16.78 12.82
CA PRO A 529 5.84 16.81 13.38
C PRO A 529 6.88 17.43 12.44
N THR A 530 6.61 17.48 11.13
CA THR A 530 7.47 18.17 10.14
C THR A 530 7.63 19.67 10.40
N GLN A 531 6.75 20.29 11.18
CA GLN A 531 6.93 21.70 11.57
C GLN A 531 8.05 21.90 12.60
N TYR A 532 8.51 20.82 13.24
CA TYR A 532 9.37 20.87 14.41
C TYR A 532 10.68 20.12 14.22
N VAL A 533 11.09 19.82 12.98
CA VAL A 533 12.33 19.09 12.66
C VAL A 533 13.54 19.70 13.37
N ASP A 534 13.69 21.03 13.30
CA ASP A 534 14.78 21.75 13.96
C ASP A 534 14.76 21.58 15.48
N ALA A 535 13.58 21.57 16.11
CA ALA A 535 13.44 21.39 17.55
C ALA A 535 13.72 19.93 18.00
N LEU A 536 13.48 18.97 17.11
CA LEU A 536 13.70 17.54 17.35
C LEU A 536 15.15 17.11 17.14
N GLN A 537 15.94 17.86 16.36
CA GLN A 537 17.28 17.48 15.92
C GLN A 537 18.20 17.07 17.09
N ASP A 538 18.23 17.84 18.17
CA ASP A 538 19.07 17.53 19.35
C ASP A 538 18.64 16.23 20.05
N ARG A 539 17.34 15.93 20.07
CA ARG A 539 16.79 14.71 20.69
C ARG A 539 17.07 13.49 19.82
N ILE A 540 16.93 13.61 18.51
CA ILE A 540 17.27 12.57 17.54
C ILE A 540 18.77 12.28 17.59
N ALA A 541 19.63 13.30 17.57
CA ALA A 541 21.08 13.14 17.68
C ALA A 541 21.49 12.48 19.01
N HIS A 542 20.79 12.81 20.10
CA HIS A 542 20.99 12.13 21.38
C HIS A 542 20.59 10.65 21.30
N SER A 543 19.42 10.34 20.73
CA SER A 543 18.94 8.96 20.51
C SER A 543 19.95 8.14 19.70
N GLU A 544 20.44 8.69 18.58
CA GLU A 544 21.44 8.02 17.73
C GLU A 544 22.73 7.70 18.50
N LYS A 545 23.18 8.63 19.35
CA LYS A 545 24.37 8.41 20.19
C LYS A 545 24.15 7.27 21.21
N VAL A 546 22.96 7.20 21.82
CA VAL A 546 22.59 6.15 22.76
C VAL A 546 22.48 4.80 22.04
N ALA A 547 21.79 4.76 20.90
CA ALA A 547 21.64 3.55 20.09
C ALA A 547 22.99 2.94 19.69
N ARG A 548 23.92 3.76 19.18
CA ARG A 548 25.27 3.32 18.84
C ARG A 548 26.06 2.81 20.05
N GLN A 549 25.90 3.45 21.20
CA GLN A 549 26.53 3.00 22.45
C GLN A 549 26.03 1.60 22.84
N LEU A 550 24.71 1.40 22.89
CA LEU A 550 24.10 0.12 23.21
C LEU A 550 24.49 -0.97 22.20
N ALA A 551 24.52 -0.63 20.90
CA ALA A 551 24.96 -1.56 19.86
C ALA A 551 26.41 -2.01 20.06
N ARG A 552 27.31 -1.11 20.46
CA ARG A 552 28.70 -1.46 20.81
C ARG A 552 28.76 -2.36 22.03
N GLU A 553 27.99 -2.09 23.07
CA GLU A 553 27.92 -2.93 24.27
C GLU A 553 27.39 -4.34 23.96
N ALA A 554 26.34 -4.45 23.14
CA ALA A 554 25.84 -5.73 22.65
C ALA A 554 26.88 -6.46 21.80
N THR A 555 27.61 -5.74 20.93
CA THR A 555 28.69 -6.31 20.12
C THR A 555 29.84 -6.86 20.99
N VAL A 556 30.21 -6.15 22.06
CA VAL A 556 31.21 -6.63 23.03
C VAL A 556 30.75 -7.93 23.68
N LYS A 557 29.48 -7.99 24.11
CA LYS A 557 28.91 -9.20 24.70
C LYS A 557 28.96 -10.37 23.71
N GLU A 558 28.50 -10.16 22.48
CA GLU A 558 28.47 -11.18 21.44
C GLU A 558 29.88 -11.72 21.12
N LEU A 559 30.85 -10.82 20.95
CA LEU A 559 32.25 -11.22 20.72
C LEU A 559 32.83 -12.02 21.88
N ASN A 560 32.54 -11.63 23.13
CA ASN A 560 32.99 -12.37 24.30
C ASN A 560 32.36 -13.77 24.37
N ASP A 561 31.07 -13.89 24.04
CA ASP A 561 30.34 -15.16 24.01
C ASP A 561 30.86 -16.09 22.89
N MET A 562 31.32 -15.51 21.78
CA MET A 562 32.04 -16.21 20.70
C MET A 562 33.49 -16.59 21.07
N GLY A 563 33.99 -16.23 22.26
CA GLY A 563 35.34 -16.54 22.72
C GLY A 563 36.42 -15.54 22.29
N TYR A 564 36.02 -14.36 21.82
CA TYR A 564 36.90 -13.27 21.41
C TYR A 564 36.89 -12.15 22.46
N PRO A 565 37.78 -12.18 23.47
CA PRO A 565 37.75 -11.22 24.57
C PRO A 565 38.07 -9.81 24.06
N VAL A 566 37.09 -8.90 24.20
CA VAL A 566 37.23 -7.49 23.82
C VAL A 566 36.64 -6.56 24.89
N THR A 567 37.16 -5.33 24.92
CA THR A 567 36.58 -4.24 25.70
C THR A 567 35.75 -3.31 24.81
N LEU A 568 34.90 -2.50 25.44
CA LEU A 568 34.15 -1.46 24.76
C LEU A 568 35.05 -0.45 24.03
N ASP A 569 36.17 -0.06 24.63
CA ASP A 569 37.14 0.86 24.01
C ASP A 569 37.73 0.27 22.72
N GLN A 570 38.01 -1.04 22.73
CA GLN A 570 38.50 -1.74 21.54
C GLN A 570 37.44 -1.75 20.44
N VAL A 571 36.19 -2.11 20.76
CA VAL A 571 35.10 -2.09 19.76
C VAL A 571 34.86 -0.66 19.23
N THR A 572 34.92 0.34 20.10
CA THR A 572 34.71 1.76 19.74
C THR A 572 35.81 2.28 18.80
N GLN A 573 37.07 1.91 19.01
CA GLN A 573 38.18 2.30 18.13
C GLN A 573 38.02 1.78 16.69
N TYR A 574 37.31 0.68 16.51
CA TYR A 574 37.08 0.03 15.21
C TYR A 574 35.65 0.22 14.72
N GLU A 575 34.92 1.24 15.20
CA GLU A 575 33.59 1.55 14.69
C GLU A 575 33.62 1.80 13.17
N GLY A 576 32.69 1.18 12.46
CA GLY A 576 32.66 1.19 10.99
C GLY A 576 33.73 0.30 10.31
N ASN A 577 34.60 -0.37 11.07
CA ASN A 577 35.61 -1.29 10.55
C ASN A 577 35.90 -2.47 11.49
N LEU A 578 34.84 -3.08 12.04
CA LEU A 578 34.97 -4.29 12.86
C LEU A 578 35.67 -5.44 12.13
N ALA A 579 35.55 -5.49 10.79
CA ALA A 579 36.22 -6.48 9.97
C ALA A 579 37.76 -6.47 10.18
N ALA A 580 38.36 -5.28 10.29
CA ALA A 580 39.79 -5.15 10.55
C ALA A 580 40.17 -5.60 11.96
N MET A 581 39.31 -5.36 12.96
CA MET A 581 39.52 -5.85 14.32
C MET A 581 39.48 -7.38 14.35
N GLY A 582 38.41 -7.98 13.82
CA GLY A 582 38.25 -9.42 13.83
C GLY A 582 39.33 -10.14 13.03
N THR A 583 39.82 -9.55 11.92
CA THR A 583 40.97 -10.09 11.17
C THR A 583 42.23 -10.18 12.05
N LYS A 584 42.50 -9.17 12.88
CA LYS A 584 43.63 -9.19 13.83
C LYS A 584 43.44 -10.22 14.95
N MET A 585 42.19 -10.57 15.26
CA MET A 585 41.82 -11.58 16.25
C MET A 585 41.76 -13.00 15.67
N GLY A 586 42.01 -13.17 14.36
CA GLY A 586 42.00 -14.47 13.70
C GLY A 586 40.61 -15.03 13.42
N MET A 587 39.58 -14.18 13.33
CA MET A 587 38.23 -14.59 12.93
C MET A 587 38.21 -15.08 11.48
N SER A 588 37.37 -16.08 11.22
CA SER A 588 37.03 -16.52 9.88
C SER A 588 36.20 -15.47 9.14
N HIS A 589 36.14 -15.57 7.80
CA HIS A 589 35.33 -14.67 6.99
C HIS A 589 33.83 -14.73 7.36
N GLN A 590 33.33 -15.90 7.76
CA GLN A 590 31.94 -16.08 8.17
C GLN A 590 31.63 -15.35 9.48
N GLU A 591 32.52 -15.45 10.47
CA GLU A 591 32.39 -14.75 11.76
C GLU A 591 32.47 -13.23 11.58
N LEU A 592 33.35 -12.75 10.68
CA LEU A 592 33.44 -11.32 10.35
C LEU A 592 32.14 -10.79 9.73
N ASN A 593 31.56 -11.53 8.79
CA ASN A 593 30.30 -11.16 8.17
C ASN A 593 29.15 -11.19 9.18
N TYR A 594 29.13 -12.21 10.05
CA TYR A 594 28.15 -12.32 11.12
C TYR A 594 28.21 -11.11 12.07
N ILE A 595 29.37 -10.79 12.63
CA ILE A 595 29.48 -9.71 13.62
C ILE A 595 29.21 -8.33 13.01
N SER A 596 29.61 -8.10 11.75
CA SER A 596 29.30 -6.86 11.05
C SER A 596 27.78 -6.69 10.85
N ARG A 597 27.08 -7.76 10.48
CA ARG A 597 25.62 -7.76 10.35
C ARG A 597 24.94 -7.61 11.71
N PHE A 598 25.46 -8.28 12.74
CA PHE A 598 24.97 -8.17 14.11
C PHE A 598 25.02 -6.72 14.61
N GLN A 599 26.17 -6.04 14.52
CA GLN A 599 26.30 -4.65 14.97
C GLN A 599 25.37 -3.70 14.19
N GLY A 600 25.27 -3.88 12.87
CA GLY A 600 24.38 -3.07 12.03
C GLY A 600 22.91 -3.22 12.46
N ARG A 601 22.45 -4.46 12.68
CA ARG A 601 21.10 -4.74 13.19
C ARG A 601 20.87 -4.19 14.59
N ALA A 602 21.79 -4.45 15.52
CA ALA A 602 21.68 -3.95 16.89
C ALA A 602 21.59 -2.42 16.92
N THR A 603 22.34 -1.72 16.06
CA THR A 603 22.24 -0.26 15.92
C THR A 603 20.84 0.15 15.48
N PHE A 604 20.28 -0.54 14.49
CA PHE A 604 18.95 -0.26 13.98
C PHE A 604 17.86 -0.54 15.03
N GLU A 605 17.92 -1.70 15.71
CA GLU A 605 17.01 -2.06 16.80
C GLU A 605 17.05 -1.03 17.93
N TYR A 606 18.25 -0.67 18.38
CA TYR A 606 18.40 0.27 19.51
C TYR A 606 18.01 1.72 19.19
N ARG A 607 17.85 2.10 17.92
CA ARG A 607 17.26 3.42 17.57
C ARG A 607 15.82 3.51 18.04
N LEU A 608 15.08 2.41 17.99
CA LEU A 608 13.68 2.36 18.39
C LEU A 608 13.48 2.36 19.91
N GLU A 609 14.52 2.12 20.71
CA GLU A 609 14.42 2.17 22.18
C GLU A 609 14.08 3.57 22.72
N SER A 610 14.43 4.62 21.96
CA SER A 610 14.10 6.00 22.32
C SER A 610 12.71 6.43 21.88
N GLU A 611 11.93 5.56 21.21
CA GLU A 611 10.62 5.92 20.64
C GLU A 611 9.70 6.51 21.70
N ALA A 612 9.66 5.95 22.91
CA ALA A 612 8.76 6.41 23.96
C ALA A 612 9.08 7.85 24.39
N MET A 613 10.37 8.20 24.46
CA MET A 613 10.80 9.57 24.74
C MET A 613 10.44 10.48 23.57
N LEU A 614 10.84 10.10 22.35
CA LEU A 614 10.63 10.91 21.14
C LEU A 614 9.15 11.16 20.85
N ASN A 615 8.26 10.22 21.17
CA ASN A 615 6.80 10.30 20.95
C ASN A 615 6.03 10.93 22.12
N SER A 616 6.72 11.33 23.19
CA SER A 616 6.15 12.04 24.36
C SER A 616 6.46 13.54 24.36
N LEU A 617 7.27 14.01 23.41
CA LEU A 617 7.61 15.42 23.26
C LEU A 617 6.39 16.22 22.80
N PRO A 618 6.23 17.49 23.23
CA PRO A 618 5.12 18.33 22.77
C PRO A 618 4.95 18.41 21.24
N GLU A 619 6.06 18.31 20.50
CA GLU A 619 6.15 18.38 19.04
C GLU A 619 5.62 17.13 18.31
N THR A 620 5.53 15.99 19.00
CA THR A 620 5.23 14.68 18.42
C THR A 620 4.14 13.92 19.17
N ALA A 621 3.80 14.33 20.39
CA ALA A 621 2.72 13.78 21.18
C ALA A 621 1.37 14.08 20.51
N LEU A 622 0.44 13.12 20.60
CA LEU A 622 -0.89 13.27 20.01
C LEU A 622 -1.65 14.42 20.69
N GLN A 623 -2.06 15.39 19.90
CA GLN A 623 -2.86 16.54 20.35
C GLN A 623 -4.34 16.18 20.29
N ILE A 624 -5.04 16.40 21.42
CA ILE A 624 -6.47 16.16 21.58
C ILE A 624 -7.13 17.48 21.98
N GLU A 625 -8.20 17.82 21.28
CA GLU A 625 -8.91 19.09 21.42
C GLU A 625 -10.37 18.88 21.88
N SER A 626 -10.94 19.91 22.50
CA SER A 626 -12.39 20.03 22.64
C SER A 626 -13.03 20.40 21.29
N ALA A 627 -14.35 20.24 21.18
CA ALA A 627 -15.09 20.66 20.00
C ALA A 627 -14.88 22.16 19.68
N GLU A 628 -14.86 23.02 20.70
CA GLU A 628 -14.64 24.46 20.55
C GLU A 628 -13.23 24.78 20.01
N GLN A 629 -12.19 24.11 20.55
CA GLN A 629 -10.81 24.30 20.10
C GLN A 629 -10.61 23.88 18.64
N ALA A 630 -11.24 22.78 18.24
CA ALA A 630 -11.20 22.26 16.88
C ALA A 630 -12.20 22.92 15.91
N ALA A 631 -12.90 23.98 16.35
CA ALA A 631 -13.96 24.64 15.57
C ALA A 631 -15.07 23.71 15.05
N VAL A 632 -15.34 22.62 15.78
CA VAL A 632 -16.43 21.69 15.49
C VAL A 632 -17.68 22.14 16.22
N THR A 633 -18.75 22.41 15.48
CA THR A 633 -20.03 22.87 16.05
C THR A 633 -21.08 21.77 16.03
N LEU A 634 -22.00 21.81 16.98
CA LEU A 634 -23.13 20.88 17.09
C LEU A 634 -24.43 21.68 17.15
N GLU A 635 -25.28 21.50 16.14
CA GLU A 635 -26.59 22.13 16.04
C GLU A 635 -27.68 21.07 15.90
N GLY A 636 -28.36 20.76 17.01
CA GLY A 636 -29.28 19.63 17.06
C GLY A 636 -28.54 18.31 16.80
N ASN A 637 -28.84 17.66 15.69
CA ASN A 637 -28.22 16.41 15.27
C ASN A 637 -27.09 16.60 14.23
N ILE A 638 -26.79 17.83 13.86
CA ILE A 638 -25.82 18.14 12.79
C ILE A 638 -24.52 18.60 13.43
N ILE A 639 -23.45 17.85 13.16
CA ILE A 639 -22.08 18.25 13.47
C ILE A 639 -21.50 18.94 12.23
N ARG A 640 -20.96 20.15 12.39
CA ARG A 640 -20.32 20.89 11.30
C ARG A 640 -18.86 21.16 11.59
N LEU A 641 -18.03 21.05 10.56
CA LEU A 641 -16.62 21.36 10.60
C LEU A 641 -16.11 21.75 9.21
N GLU A 642 -14.96 22.40 9.20
CA GLU A 642 -14.19 22.68 7.99
C GLU A 642 -12.93 21.81 8.00
N ILE A 643 -12.62 21.15 6.87
CA ILE A 643 -11.48 20.24 6.76
C ILE A 643 -10.55 20.67 5.61
N GLU A 644 -9.26 20.79 5.90
CA GLU A 644 -8.22 21.07 4.90
C GLU A 644 -8.13 19.92 3.87
N PRO A 645 -7.65 20.18 2.64
CA PRO A 645 -7.26 19.09 1.74
C PRO A 645 -6.17 18.21 2.39
N GLU A 646 -6.25 16.91 2.18
CA GLU A 646 -5.28 15.93 2.68
C GLU A 646 -5.17 15.94 4.21
N ALA A 647 -6.31 16.14 4.88
CA ALA A 647 -6.44 16.14 6.33
C ALA A 647 -7.41 15.09 6.85
N VAL A 648 -7.33 14.80 8.14
CA VAL A 648 -8.21 13.87 8.85
C VAL A 648 -8.72 14.51 10.13
N THR A 649 -10.00 14.33 10.41
CA THR A 649 -10.58 14.65 11.72
C THR A 649 -11.20 13.41 12.34
N VAL A 650 -10.74 13.05 13.54
CA VAL A 650 -11.32 12.01 14.38
C VAL A 650 -12.22 12.65 15.42
N ILE A 651 -13.46 12.19 15.52
CA ILE A 651 -14.45 12.70 16.46
C ILE A 651 -14.97 11.53 17.30
N ASP A 652 -14.78 11.61 18.62
CA ASP A 652 -15.43 10.69 19.56
C ASP A 652 -16.70 11.36 20.12
N ILE A 653 -17.83 10.68 19.97
CA ILE A 653 -19.14 11.05 20.51
C ILE A 653 -19.47 10.12 21.68
N GLN A 654 -19.90 10.73 22.79
CA GLN A 654 -20.45 10.01 23.94
C GLN A 654 -21.98 9.99 23.82
N LEU A 655 -22.56 8.80 23.77
CA LEU A 655 -24.00 8.53 23.80
C LEU A 655 -24.47 8.30 25.24
N TYR A 656 -25.70 8.72 25.58
CA TYR A 656 -26.27 8.66 26.93
C TYR A 656 -27.53 7.80 27.05
#